data_AF-A0A7X7KGI2-F1
#
_entry.id   AF-A0A7X7KGI2-F1
#
_cell.length_a   1.000
_cell.length_b   1.000
_cell.length_c   1.000
_cell.angle_alpha   90.00
_cell.angle_beta   90.00
_cell.angle_gamma   90.00
#
_symmetry.space_group_name_H-M   'P 1'
#
loop_
_entity.id
_entity.type
_entity.pdbx_description
1 polymer ?
#
loop_
_entity_poly.entity_id
_entity_poly.type
_entity_poly.pdbx_seq_one_letter_code
_entity_poly.pdbx_strand_id
1 'polypeptide(L)'
;LLSVLGSNYFQPDWPEWRNADRSEIERTIRALQIPRGRSRWIDQFAIASSPAGETNDRGFLAKLAAAFDALPQRATLSDWATHWERLAADTGLLRAIGGESAETAPSPSVFRPPPSGEAWRRLITVLKSSQTLAEWLHRRPVELDRRAAYETLLDILGSDRMGNADDQAGRVRVLSATSVRSLRVPYLFLAGLSEKVFPPPDREDRLYSDAEYLRLIEAAPELPLVTRTERARDEMLLFYEAVTRATERLYLSYPALDESAQPLLPSPFLGEVEQVFGPGVIPRVEQIDLSPVPRDEEPLSAAEFRVKAVATALEGNVALLAGFFLDGGLGVGHREQGTRTGNKAQGGRRKKTDASPAICDASNLPPTTCPRSPFPLSRSIAAGLALLHSRQDRERFGPGEGIIRGEAARRALAADFSAERTFSATELERYASCPFRFLMERILKIEPVEDLTLEFDVLNRGRAMHDILSLFHKRVNERLKRPGSPSELEPADFDALFTAAIDESLSDEPSNPLLAAMREIDRRQYVEWMSRYQEQCEKYDLQWKDFDSPLLPELFEAAFGRDGEEPPSTAEPLEFANGGETIRISGRIDRVDVGRLAGKTVFNVLDYKSGEGIKLTLESVRAGTTLQLPLYALAAGKLLLADRNPLPWRAGYWYVRDAGYKPRQALRMYSENGGRFEIEPDWEDIRGCLGVVVAELICAIRRGDFPVCSADERCTGRCPYSTVCRINHLRSLEKTCRPSDNE
;
A
#
# COMPACT_ATOMS: atom_id res chain seq x y z
N LEU A 1 9.63 12.03 -11.70
CA LEU A 1 10.98 11.42 -11.58
C LEU A 1 10.87 9.91 -11.38
N LEU A 2 10.26 9.42 -10.28
CA LEU A 2 10.08 7.97 -10.04
C LEU A 2 9.48 7.21 -11.23
N SER A 3 8.47 7.78 -11.90
CA SER A 3 7.91 7.19 -13.13
C SER A 3 8.90 7.05 -14.29
N VAL A 4 9.88 7.96 -14.40
CA VAL A 4 10.95 7.86 -15.42
C VAL A 4 11.98 6.80 -15.00
N LEU A 5 12.37 6.79 -13.72
CA LEU A 5 13.35 5.83 -13.18
C LEU A 5 12.83 4.39 -13.19
N GLY A 6 11.53 4.20 -12.99
CA GLY A 6 10.85 2.91 -13.05
C GLY A 6 10.46 2.47 -14.48
N SER A 7 10.71 3.30 -15.50
CA SER A 7 10.39 2.97 -16.87
C SER A 7 11.39 1.98 -17.46
N ASN A 8 10.90 0.93 -18.13
CA ASN A 8 11.75 -0.02 -18.87
C ASN A 8 12.53 0.64 -20.02
N TYR A 9 12.13 1.84 -20.45
CA TYR A 9 12.81 2.62 -21.49
C TYR A 9 13.98 3.46 -20.98
N PHE A 10 14.09 3.69 -19.67
CA PHE A 10 15.20 4.43 -19.08
C PHE A 10 16.35 3.48 -18.76
N GLN A 11 17.34 3.42 -19.64
CA GLN A 11 18.47 2.49 -19.56
C GLN A 11 19.80 3.21 -19.85
N PRO A 12 20.15 4.29 -19.13
CA PRO A 12 21.34 5.08 -19.43
C PRO A 12 22.60 4.24 -19.27
N ASP A 13 23.62 4.55 -20.09
CA ASP A 13 24.92 3.88 -20.00
C ASP A 13 25.84 4.49 -18.94
N TRP A 14 25.29 4.80 -17.79
CA TRP A 14 26.02 5.51 -16.73
C TRP A 14 26.53 4.46 -15.74
N PRO A 15 27.85 4.40 -15.45
CA PRO A 15 28.40 3.52 -14.41
C PRO A 15 27.68 3.66 -13.06
N GLU A 16 27.21 4.87 -12.77
CA GLU A 16 26.45 5.24 -11.59
C GLU A 16 25.06 4.61 -11.57
N TRP A 17 24.44 4.37 -12.74
CA TRP A 17 23.12 3.74 -12.86
C TRP A 17 23.19 2.21 -12.89
N ARG A 18 24.24 1.64 -13.53
CA ARG A 18 24.41 0.18 -13.64
C ARG A 18 24.60 -0.49 -12.27
N ASN A 19 25.25 0.22 -11.34
CA ASN A 19 25.61 -0.28 -10.03
C ASN A 19 24.78 0.35 -8.89
N ALA A 20 23.77 1.17 -9.21
CA ALA A 20 22.91 1.79 -8.22
C ALA A 20 21.90 0.79 -7.65
N ASP A 21 21.70 0.84 -6.33
CA ASP A 21 20.52 0.24 -5.72
C ASP A 21 19.30 1.13 -6.01
N ARG A 22 18.43 0.65 -6.91
CA ARG A 22 17.23 1.38 -7.32
C ARG A 22 16.26 1.59 -6.16
N SER A 23 16.19 0.65 -5.22
CA SER A 23 15.33 0.75 -4.04
C SER A 23 15.84 1.80 -3.06
N GLU A 24 17.17 1.93 -2.94
CA GLU A 24 17.80 2.97 -2.13
C GLU A 24 17.61 4.38 -2.72
N ILE A 25 17.76 4.52 -4.04
CA ILE A 25 17.47 5.79 -4.73
C ILE A 25 16.00 6.17 -4.55
N GLU A 26 15.08 5.23 -4.72
CA GLU A 26 13.64 5.48 -4.52
C GLU A 26 13.32 5.87 -3.08
N ARG A 27 13.85 5.14 -2.09
CA ARG A 27 13.70 5.43 -0.66
C ARG A 27 14.22 6.83 -0.32
N THR A 28 15.39 7.20 -0.85
CA THR A 28 15.97 8.53 -0.61
C THR A 28 15.17 9.64 -1.27
N ILE A 29 14.70 9.46 -2.52
CA ILE A 29 13.81 10.41 -3.19
C ILE A 29 12.50 10.59 -2.41
N ARG A 30 11.94 9.51 -1.84
CA ARG A 30 10.73 9.53 -1.02
C ARG A 30 10.96 10.26 0.31
N ALA A 31 12.02 9.92 1.03
CA ALA A 31 12.37 10.50 2.33
C ALA A 31 12.60 12.02 2.25
N LEU A 32 13.11 12.53 1.13
CA LEU A 32 13.37 13.95 0.94
C LEU A 32 12.13 14.79 0.61
N GLN A 33 10.97 14.16 0.37
CA GLN A 33 9.70 14.82 0.08
C GLN A 33 9.83 16.00 -0.90
N ILE A 34 10.57 15.79 -1.99
CA ILE A 34 11.14 16.86 -2.80
C ILE A 34 10.03 17.67 -3.50
N PRO A 35 9.92 18.99 -3.26
CA PRO A 35 8.96 19.83 -3.95
C PRO A 35 9.31 20.02 -5.44
N ARG A 36 8.32 20.42 -6.26
CA ARG A 36 8.52 20.70 -7.69
C ARG A 36 9.59 21.80 -7.89
N GLY A 37 10.67 21.52 -8.64
CA GLY A 37 11.63 22.53 -9.13
C GLY A 37 13.12 22.16 -9.03
N ARG A 38 13.85 22.30 -10.15
CA ARG A 38 15.23 21.86 -10.41
C ARG A 38 16.30 22.27 -9.38
N SER A 39 16.34 23.53 -8.96
CA SER A 39 17.43 24.06 -8.11
C SER A 39 17.35 23.55 -6.67
N ARG A 40 16.15 23.36 -6.14
CA ARG A 40 15.96 22.82 -4.78
C ARG A 40 16.37 21.35 -4.66
N TRP A 41 16.44 20.63 -5.78
CA TRP A 41 16.75 19.20 -5.81
C TRP A 41 18.22 18.93 -5.48
N ILE A 42 19.14 19.65 -6.10
CA ILE A 42 20.59 19.43 -5.92
C ILE A 42 21.03 19.86 -4.52
N ASP A 43 20.52 21.01 -4.06
CA ASP A 43 20.89 21.59 -2.77
C ASP A 43 20.36 20.76 -1.57
N GLN A 44 19.14 20.23 -1.64
CA GLN A 44 18.54 19.44 -0.55
C GLN A 44 19.20 18.05 -0.40
N PHE A 45 19.61 17.41 -1.50
CA PHE A 45 20.36 16.15 -1.45
C PHE A 45 21.82 16.33 -1.01
N ALA A 46 22.42 17.49 -1.27
CA ALA A 46 23.77 17.81 -0.81
C ALA A 46 23.83 17.93 0.72
N ILE A 47 22.75 18.44 1.35
CA ILE A 47 22.63 18.62 2.80
C ILE A 47 22.29 17.30 3.51
N ALA A 48 21.46 16.44 2.91
CA ALA A 48 20.94 15.24 3.56
C ALA A 48 21.88 14.01 3.55
N SER A 49 23.15 14.15 3.17
CA SER A 49 24.08 13.01 3.21
C SER A 49 25.49 13.42 3.65
N SER A 50 25.88 12.99 4.84
CA SER A 50 27.24 12.91 5.35
C SER A 50 27.28 11.96 6.56
N PRO A 51 28.37 11.24 6.88
CA PRO A 51 29.26 10.46 6.03
C PRO A 51 29.35 9.02 6.57
N ALA A 52 28.53 8.09 6.07
CA ALA A 52 28.67 6.66 6.35
C ALA A 52 28.07 5.85 5.19
N GLY A 53 28.68 6.01 4.02
CA GLY A 53 28.24 5.39 2.77
C GLY A 53 28.86 6.13 1.61
N GLU A 54 30.08 5.72 1.23
CA GLU A 54 30.54 5.96 -0.14
C GLU A 54 29.50 5.38 -1.12
N THR A 55 29.48 5.89 -2.36
CA THR A 55 29.09 5.22 -3.62
C THR A 55 27.87 5.78 -4.39
N ASN A 56 28.14 6.13 -5.66
CA ASN A 56 27.28 6.30 -6.86
C ASN A 56 26.04 7.21 -6.91
N ASP A 57 25.23 7.39 -5.87
CA ASP A 57 23.87 7.93 -6.05
C ASP A 57 23.81 9.43 -6.42
N ARG A 58 24.75 10.22 -5.89
CA ARG A 58 24.90 11.65 -6.23
C ARG A 58 25.36 11.86 -7.67
N GLY A 59 26.21 10.97 -8.18
CA GLY A 59 26.74 11.03 -9.55
C GLY A 59 25.65 10.80 -10.59
N PHE A 60 24.73 9.88 -10.33
CA PHE A 60 23.57 9.62 -11.19
C PHE A 60 22.67 10.86 -11.32
N LEU A 61 22.25 11.44 -10.19
CA LEU A 61 21.33 12.59 -10.20
C LEU A 61 21.97 13.84 -10.82
N ALA A 62 23.26 14.06 -10.58
CA ALA A 62 24.01 15.14 -11.22
C ALA A 62 24.06 14.97 -12.74
N LYS A 63 24.27 13.74 -13.25
CA LYS A 63 24.21 13.44 -14.69
C LYS A 63 22.82 13.64 -15.28
N LEU A 64 21.78 13.21 -14.57
CA LEU A 64 20.40 13.43 -15.00
C LEU A 64 20.06 14.93 -15.07
N ALA A 65 20.47 15.70 -14.07
CA ALA A 65 20.33 17.15 -14.10
C ALA A 65 21.10 17.75 -15.29
N ALA A 66 22.38 17.40 -15.47
CA ALA A 66 23.18 17.87 -16.60
C ALA A 66 22.52 17.59 -17.97
N ALA A 67 21.93 16.40 -18.14
CA ALA A 67 21.19 16.04 -19.36
C ALA A 67 19.98 16.96 -19.61
N PHE A 68 19.25 17.35 -18.56
CA PHE A 68 18.18 18.35 -18.67
C PHE A 68 18.68 19.79 -18.80
N ASP A 69 19.89 20.13 -18.33
CA ASP A 69 20.50 21.46 -18.52
C ASP A 69 20.93 21.67 -19.97
N ALA A 70 21.36 20.59 -20.64
CA ALA A 70 21.77 20.62 -22.04
C ALA A 70 20.63 20.92 -23.03
N LEU A 71 19.36 20.90 -22.57
CA LEU A 71 18.22 21.31 -23.39
C LEU A 71 18.17 22.85 -23.51
N PRO A 72 17.93 23.39 -24.72
CA PRO A 72 17.88 24.83 -24.94
C PRO A 72 16.71 25.48 -24.17
N GLN A 73 16.73 26.80 -24.03
CA GLN A 73 15.58 27.55 -23.49
C GLN A 73 14.55 27.83 -24.58
N ARG A 74 15.02 28.17 -25.79
CA ARG A 74 14.23 28.33 -27.00
C ARG A 74 15.00 27.73 -28.17
N ALA A 75 14.29 27.06 -29.07
CA ALA A 75 14.87 26.48 -30.27
C ALA A 75 13.77 26.23 -31.32
N THR A 76 14.15 26.01 -32.58
CA THR A 76 13.19 25.58 -33.61
C THR A 76 12.78 24.13 -33.36
N LEU A 77 11.68 23.67 -33.95
CA LEU A 77 11.22 22.29 -33.78
C LEU A 77 12.24 21.25 -34.31
N SER A 78 12.98 21.60 -35.37
CA SER A 78 14.08 20.79 -35.92
C SER A 78 15.26 20.68 -34.94
N ASP A 79 15.64 21.79 -34.30
CA ASP A 79 16.68 21.80 -33.27
C ASP A 79 16.23 21.04 -32.03
N TRP A 80 14.98 21.22 -31.60
CA TRP A 80 14.38 20.44 -30.51
C TRP A 80 14.43 18.94 -30.78
N ALA A 81 14.15 18.51 -32.01
CA ALA A 81 14.27 17.10 -32.41
C ALA A 81 15.70 16.56 -32.19
N THR A 82 16.71 17.36 -32.53
CA THR A 82 18.12 17.00 -32.33
C THR A 82 18.48 16.92 -30.85
N HIS A 83 18.01 17.86 -30.03
CA HIS A 83 18.21 17.83 -28.58
C HIS A 83 17.49 16.67 -27.88
N TRP A 84 16.27 16.33 -28.31
CA TRP A 84 15.55 15.15 -27.81
C TRP A 84 16.19 13.84 -28.24
N GLU A 85 16.73 13.77 -29.46
CA GLU A 85 17.51 12.62 -29.93
C GLU A 85 18.77 12.38 -29.10
N ARG A 86 19.48 13.46 -28.74
CA ARG A 86 20.61 13.38 -27.81
C ARG A 86 20.18 12.96 -26.41
N LEU A 87 19.12 13.55 -25.87
CA LEU A 87 18.59 13.17 -24.55
C LEU A 87 18.15 11.71 -24.53
N ALA A 88 17.52 11.22 -25.60
CA ALA A 88 17.12 9.83 -25.76
C ALA A 88 18.33 8.88 -25.82
N ALA A 89 19.43 9.29 -26.45
CA ALA A 89 20.67 8.53 -26.44
C ALA A 89 21.27 8.47 -25.04
N ASP A 90 21.41 9.63 -24.38
CA ASP A 90 22.04 9.77 -23.07
C ASP A 90 21.28 9.00 -21.98
N THR A 91 19.94 8.99 -22.05
CA THR A 91 19.05 8.25 -21.14
C THR A 91 18.87 6.77 -21.52
N GLY A 92 19.45 6.34 -22.64
CA GLY A 92 19.38 4.96 -23.12
C GLY A 92 18.06 4.53 -23.77
N LEU A 93 17.13 5.47 -23.99
CA LEU A 93 15.88 5.23 -24.71
C LEU A 93 16.15 4.63 -26.10
N LEU A 94 17.11 5.17 -26.86
CA LEU A 94 17.43 4.69 -28.22
C LEU A 94 17.91 3.23 -28.23
N ARG A 95 18.62 2.81 -27.18
CA ARG A 95 19.05 1.42 -27.02
C ARG A 95 17.89 0.51 -26.63
N ALA A 96 17.01 0.99 -25.74
CA ALA A 96 15.83 0.24 -25.34
C ALA A 96 14.86 -0.01 -26.52
N ILE A 97 14.74 0.94 -27.45
CA ILE A 97 13.87 0.82 -28.63
C ILE A 97 14.56 0.19 -29.85
N GLY A 98 15.89 0.24 -29.91
CA GLY A 98 16.71 -0.25 -31.02
C GLY A 98 17.31 -1.65 -30.81
N GLY A 99 17.19 -2.21 -29.61
CA GLY A 99 17.61 -3.57 -29.33
C GLY A 99 16.78 -4.57 -30.13
N GLU A 100 17.40 -5.21 -31.12
CA GLU A 100 16.99 -6.55 -31.53
C GLU A 100 17.05 -7.43 -30.28
N SER A 101 15.90 -7.76 -29.70
CA SER A 101 15.82 -8.81 -28.69
C SER A 101 16.46 -10.07 -29.28
N ALA A 102 17.61 -10.45 -28.73
CA ALA A 102 18.34 -11.64 -29.10
C ALA A 102 17.40 -12.87 -29.14
N GLU A 103 17.43 -13.56 -30.28
CA GLU A 103 17.19 -14.98 -30.48
C GLU A 103 16.56 -15.76 -29.30
N THR A 104 15.24 -15.69 -29.18
CA THR A 104 14.45 -16.83 -28.70
C THR A 104 13.50 -17.21 -29.83
N ALA A 105 13.54 -18.49 -30.22
CA ALA A 105 12.75 -19.07 -31.29
C ALA A 105 11.27 -18.62 -31.27
N PRO A 106 10.64 -18.44 -32.44
CA PRO A 106 9.34 -17.80 -32.53
C PRO A 106 8.27 -18.64 -31.84
N SER A 107 7.58 -18.05 -30.85
CA SER A 107 6.30 -18.55 -30.37
C SER A 107 5.17 -17.78 -31.10
N PRO A 108 4.21 -18.45 -31.75
CA PRO A 108 3.27 -17.84 -32.71
C PRO A 108 2.18 -16.94 -32.09
N SER A 109 2.19 -16.69 -30.77
CA SER A 109 1.06 -16.05 -30.07
C SER A 109 1.33 -14.66 -29.50
N VAL A 110 2.45 -13.99 -29.82
CA VAL A 110 2.76 -12.67 -29.26
C VAL A 110 2.70 -11.61 -30.36
N PHE A 111 1.67 -10.75 -30.28
CA PHE A 111 1.59 -9.50 -31.02
C PHE A 111 2.90 -8.71 -30.87
N ARG A 112 3.62 -8.48 -31.97
CA ARG A 112 4.79 -7.60 -31.98
C ARG A 112 4.27 -6.18 -32.24
N PRO A 113 4.34 -5.23 -31.29
CA PRO A 113 4.20 -3.83 -31.67
C PRO A 113 5.24 -3.51 -32.76
N PRO A 114 4.98 -2.55 -33.68
CA PRO A 114 5.99 -2.14 -34.64
C PRO A 114 7.28 -1.83 -33.87
N PRO A 115 8.46 -2.21 -34.41
CA PRO A 115 9.71 -2.05 -33.68
C PRO A 115 9.80 -0.60 -33.25
N SER A 116 9.87 -0.34 -31.95
CA SER A 116 9.72 1.01 -31.37
C SER A 116 10.71 2.03 -31.97
N GLY A 117 11.81 1.56 -32.57
CA GLY A 117 12.74 2.36 -33.36
C GLY A 117 12.22 2.90 -34.70
N GLU A 118 11.23 2.27 -35.35
CA GLU A 118 10.58 2.82 -36.55
C GLU A 118 9.68 4.01 -36.20
N ALA A 119 8.86 3.87 -35.16
CA ALA A 119 8.04 4.95 -34.62
C ALA A 119 8.89 6.16 -34.23
N TRP A 120 10.02 5.92 -33.56
CA TRP A 120 10.98 6.95 -33.21
C TRP A 120 11.58 7.66 -34.44
N ARG A 121 12.03 6.89 -35.45
CA ARG A 121 12.57 7.46 -36.69
C ARG A 121 11.53 8.34 -37.38
N ARG A 122 10.29 7.88 -37.49
CA ARG A 122 9.19 8.64 -38.08
C ARG A 122 8.93 9.95 -37.32
N LEU A 123 8.85 9.91 -35.99
CA LEU A 123 8.69 11.10 -35.15
C LEU A 123 9.79 12.14 -35.42
N ILE A 124 11.06 11.70 -35.38
CA ILE A 124 12.19 12.59 -35.63
C ILE A 124 12.15 13.16 -37.06
N THR A 125 11.76 12.35 -38.06
CA THR A 125 11.58 12.82 -39.44
C THR A 125 10.48 13.88 -39.53
N VAL A 126 9.32 13.68 -38.89
CA VAL A 126 8.22 14.66 -38.87
C VAL A 126 8.67 15.98 -38.24
N LEU A 127 9.35 15.92 -37.09
CA LEU A 127 9.85 17.11 -36.40
C LEU A 127 10.90 17.86 -37.23
N LYS A 128 11.86 17.15 -37.84
CA LYS A 128 12.90 17.78 -38.71
C LYS A 128 12.31 18.34 -40.02
N SER A 129 11.21 17.76 -40.52
CA SER A 129 10.54 18.25 -41.74
C SER A 129 9.89 19.63 -41.58
N SER A 130 9.71 20.13 -40.35
CA SER A 130 9.17 21.47 -40.10
C SER A 130 10.04 22.57 -40.72
N GLN A 131 11.36 22.33 -40.82
CA GLN A 131 12.30 23.27 -41.42
C GLN A 131 12.11 23.35 -42.94
N THR A 132 11.99 22.20 -43.60
CA THR A 132 11.68 22.12 -45.03
C THR A 132 10.34 22.80 -45.35
N LEU A 133 9.33 22.63 -44.49
CA LEU A 133 8.04 23.30 -44.64
C LEU A 133 8.16 24.82 -44.52
N ALA A 134 8.95 25.33 -43.56
CA ALA A 134 9.18 26.77 -43.41
C ALA A 134 9.88 27.35 -44.66
N GLU A 135 10.86 26.64 -45.20
CA GLU A 135 11.56 27.02 -46.44
C GLU A 135 10.61 27.06 -47.64
N TRP A 136 9.77 26.03 -47.82
CA TRP A 136 8.75 25.98 -48.88
C TRP A 136 7.73 27.11 -48.79
N LEU A 137 7.34 27.49 -47.58
CA LEU A 137 6.41 28.59 -47.34
C LEU A 137 7.07 29.97 -47.36
N HIS A 138 8.39 30.05 -47.61
CA HIS A 138 9.18 31.27 -47.50
C HIS A 138 9.02 32.00 -46.16
N ARG A 139 8.87 31.23 -45.07
CA ARG A 139 8.72 31.74 -43.70
C ARG A 139 9.95 31.39 -42.87
N ARG A 140 10.22 32.22 -41.85
CA ARG A 140 11.24 31.89 -40.86
C ARG A 140 10.71 30.78 -39.93
N PRO A 141 11.53 29.77 -39.60
CA PRO A 141 11.17 28.78 -38.59
C PRO A 141 10.81 29.45 -37.26
N VAL A 142 9.75 28.98 -36.61
CA VAL A 142 9.30 29.51 -35.33
C VAL A 142 10.14 28.90 -34.20
N GLU A 143 10.66 29.74 -33.31
CA GLU A 143 11.33 29.29 -32.10
C GLU A 143 10.31 29.06 -30.97
N LEU A 144 10.32 27.86 -30.42
CA LEU A 144 9.47 27.45 -29.32
C LEU A 144 10.28 27.42 -28.03
N ASP A 145 9.70 27.94 -26.95
CA ASP A 145 10.22 27.67 -25.61
C ASP A 145 9.92 26.23 -25.18
N ARG A 146 10.48 25.81 -24.04
CA ARG A 146 10.33 24.44 -23.51
C ARG A 146 8.88 23.99 -23.38
N ARG A 147 7.98 24.88 -22.96
CA ARG A 147 6.57 24.55 -22.73
C ARG A 147 5.86 24.37 -24.06
N ALA A 148 6.01 25.34 -24.96
CA ALA A 148 5.41 25.30 -26.29
C ALA A 148 5.92 24.10 -27.11
N ALA A 149 7.22 23.76 -27.00
CA ALA A 149 7.80 22.59 -27.65
C ALA A 149 7.20 21.27 -27.11
N TYR A 150 6.99 21.17 -25.79
CA TYR A 150 6.35 20.00 -25.17
C TYR A 150 4.88 19.86 -25.59
N GLU A 151 4.10 20.95 -25.57
CA GLU A 151 2.70 20.95 -26.00
C GLU A 151 2.58 20.55 -27.49
N THR A 152 3.46 21.09 -28.35
CA THR A 152 3.51 20.71 -29.77
C THR A 152 3.88 19.24 -29.97
N LEU A 153 4.81 18.69 -29.19
CA LEU A 153 5.17 17.28 -29.25
C LEU A 153 3.97 16.38 -28.90
N LEU A 154 3.21 16.72 -27.86
CA LEU A 154 2.01 15.96 -27.50
C LEU A 154 0.94 16.01 -28.59
N ASP A 155 0.75 17.16 -29.23
CA ASP A 155 -0.22 17.33 -30.32
C ASP A 155 0.14 16.46 -31.55
N ILE A 156 1.43 16.45 -31.91
CA ILE A 156 1.95 15.58 -32.99
C ILE A 156 1.76 14.10 -32.63
N LEU A 157 2.11 13.70 -31.41
CA LEU A 157 1.95 12.31 -30.96
C LEU A 157 0.48 11.87 -30.88
N GLY A 158 -0.43 12.78 -30.55
CA GLY A 158 -1.87 12.52 -30.52
C GLY A 158 -2.50 12.38 -31.91
N SER A 159 -1.88 13.00 -32.93
CA SER A 159 -2.40 13.04 -34.29
C SER A 159 -1.79 11.98 -35.22
N ASP A 160 -0.58 11.52 -34.94
CA ASP A 160 0.12 10.57 -35.81
C ASP A 160 -0.49 9.16 -35.73
N ARG A 161 -0.73 8.55 -36.91
CA ARG A 161 -1.24 7.18 -37.01
C ARG A 161 -0.20 6.28 -37.66
N MET A 162 0.18 5.21 -36.97
CA MET A 162 1.04 4.17 -37.53
C MET A 162 0.22 3.22 -38.42
N GLY A 163 0.74 2.90 -39.60
CA GLY A 163 0.17 1.87 -40.46
C GLY A 163 0.57 0.47 -39.97
N ASN A 164 -0.28 -0.53 -40.18
CA ASN A 164 0.09 -1.93 -39.97
C ASN A 164 0.88 -2.42 -41.19
N ALA A 165 2.12 -2.84 -40.99
CA ALA A 165 3.02 -3.35 -42.04
C ALA A 165 2.91 -4.88 -42.27
N ASP A 166 1.95 -5.54 -41.63
CA ASP A 166 1.84 -7.01 -41.61
C ASP A 166 1.07 -7.60 -42.81
N ASP A 167 1.51 -8.80 -43.22
CA ASP A 167 0.78 -9.69 -44.13
C ASP A 167 -0.60 -10.03 -43.56
N GLN A 168 -1.62 -9.86 -44.40
CA GLN A 168 -3.04 -10.05 -44.05
C GLN A 168 -3.50 -11.50 -44.30
N ALA A 169 -2.66 -12.36 -44.90
CA ALA A 169 -3.00 -13.74 -45.20
C ALA A 169 -3.25 -14.56 -43.92
N GLY A 170 -4.33 -15.36 -43.93
CA GLY A 170 -4.69 -16.27 -42.83
C GLY A 170 -5.26 -15.59 -41.57
N ARG A 171 -5.61 -14.30 -41.62
CA ARG A 171 -6.11 -13.53 -40.46
C ARG A 171 -7.56 -13.08 -40.64
N VAL A 172 -8.26 -12.90 -39.52
CA VAL A 172 -9.57 -12.21 -39.50
C VAL A 172 -9.34 -10.71 -39.65
N ARG A 173 -10.02 -10.09 -40.62
CA ARG A 173 -9.89 -8.65 -40.92
C ARG A 173 -10.89 -7.85 -40.09
N VAL A 174 -10.39 -7.05 -39.15
CA VAL A 174 -11.20 -6.09 -38.38
C VAL A 174 -11.11 -4.73 -39.06
N LEU A 175 -12.24 -4.24 -39.57
CA LEU A 175 -12.32 -3.05 -40.43
C LEU A 175 -13.47 -2.14 -40.00
N SER A 176 -13.39 -0.86 -40.34
CA SER A 176 -14.55 0.04 -40.22
C SER A 176 -15.64 -0.34 -41.23
N ALA A 177 -16.91 -0.04 -40.93
CA ALA A 177 -18.02 -0.28 -41.85
C ALA A 177 -17.77 0.33 -43.24
N THR A 178 -17.19 1.53 -43.29
CA THR A 178 -16.84 2.23 -44.54
C THR A 178 -15.81 1.49 -45.39
N SER A 179 -14.87 0.78 -44.76
CA SER A 179 -13.80 0.04 -45.44
C SER A 179 -14.29 -1.28 -46.04
N VAL A 180 -15.45 -1.78 -45.61
CA VAL A 180 -16.01 -3.07 -46.05
C VAL A 180 -16.66 -2.97 -47.45
N ARG A 181 -17.06 -1.76 -47.90
CA ARG A 181 -17.83 -1.51 -49.15
C ARG A 181 -17.26 -2.19 -50.39
N SER A 182 -15.93 -2.26 -50.51
CA SER A 182 -15.21 -2.81 -51.67
C SER A 182 -14.87 -4.30 -51.55
N LEU A 183 -15.26 -4.96 -50.46
CA LEU A 183 -14.92 -6.35 -50.20
C LEU A 183 -16.08 -7.29 -50.58
N ARG A 184 -15.76 -8.56 -50.82
CA ARG A 184 -16.72 -9.67 -50.74
C ARG A 184 -16.11 -10.72 -49.83
N VAL A 185 -16.85 -11.12 -48.81
CA VAL A 185 -16.35 -12.03 -47.77
C VAL A 185 -17.36 -13.15 -47.52
N PRO A 186 -16.93 -14.40 -47.32
CA PRO A 186 -17.84 -15.50 -47.00
C PRO A 186 -18.62 -15.26 -45.71
N TYR A 187 -17.94 -14.79 -44.68
CA TYR A 187 -18.50 -14.52 -43.35
C TYR A 187 -18.26 -13.05 -42.99
N LEU A 188 -19.33 -12.33 -42.62
CA LEU A 188 -19.25 -10.95 -42.13
C LEU A 188 -19.87 -10.85 -40.74
N PHE A 189 -19.12 -10.28 -39.81
CA PHE A 189 -19.60 -9.91 -38.48
C PHE A 189 -19.67 -8.38 -38.40
N LEU A 190 -20.88 -7.83 -38.39
CA LEU A 190 -21.13 -6.41 -38.22
C LEU A 190 -21.52 -6.16 -36.76
N ALA A 191 -20.54 -5.73 -35.96
CA ALA A 191 -20.68 -5.49 -34.53
C ALA A 191 -20.93 -4.01 -34.21
N GLY A 192 -21.42 -3.73 -33.00
CA GLY A 192 -21.63 -2.36 -32.51
C GLY A 192 -22.89 -1.69 -33.07
N LEU A 193 -23.89 -2.46 -33.49
CA LEU A 193 -25.17 -1.95 -33.99
C LEU A 193 -26.07 -1.49 -32.84
N SER A 194 -25.61 -0.53 -32.05
CA SER A 194 -26.35 0.12 -30.97
C SER A 194 -26.84 1.51 -31.38
N GLU A 195 -27.87 2.00 -30.70
CA GLU A 195 -28.32 3.39 -30.84
C GLU A 195 -27.13 4.35 -30.58
N LYS A 196 -27.03 5.41 -31.39
CA LYS A 196 -25.93 6.42 -31.36
C LYS A 196 -24.53 5.89 -31.70
N VAL A 197 -24.35 4.60 -31.93
CA VAL A 197 -23.09 4.05 -32.46
C VAL A 197 -23.21 3.88 -33.97
N PHE A 198 -24.33 3.32 -34.42
CA PHE A 198 -24.60 3.11 -35.84
C PHE A 198 -26.11 3.24 -36.11
N PRO A 199 -26.60 4.33 -36.73
CA PRO A 199 -25.82 5.45 -37.25
C PRO A 199 -25.25 6.33 -36.13
N PRO A 200 -24.08 6.97 -36.33
CA PRO A 200 -23.54 7.91 -35.36
C PRO A 200 -24.46 9.14 -35.25
N PRO A 201 -24.58 9.78 -34.07
CA PRO A 201 -25.35 11.00 -33.91
C PRO A 201 -24.76 12.12 -34.77
N ASP A 202 -25.60 13.10 -35.10
CA ASP A 202 -25.12 14.32 -35.70
C ASP A 202 -24.12 15.01 -34.75
N ARG A 203 -22.98 15.44 -35.30
CA ARG A 203 -21.96 16.13 -34.52
C ARG A 203 -22.45 17.56 -34.35
N GLU A 204 -22.58 18.01 -33.10
CA GLU A 204 -22.89 19.41 -32.77
C GLU A 204 -21.73 20.37 -33.08
N ASP A 205 -20.54 19.84 -33.40
CA ASP A 205 -19.31 20.59 -33.76
C ASP A 205 -19.38 21.29 -35.13
N ARG A 206 -20.51 21.88 -35.51
CA ARG A 206 -20.55 22.82 -36.62
C ARG A 206 -20.29 24.21 -36.06
N LEU A 207 -19.33 24.94 -36.64
CA LEU A 207 -19.11 26.37 -36.33
C LEU A 207 -20.34 27.25 -36.62
N TYR A 208 -21.35 26.71 -37.32
CA TYR A 208 -22.58 27.36 -37.75
C TYR A 208 -23.80 26.62 -37.24
N SER A 209 -24.88 27.34 -36.93
CA SER A 209 -26.19 26.76 -36.64
C SER A 209 -26.79 26.08 -37.87
N ASP A 210 -27.76 25.18 -37.69
CA ASP A 210 -28.45 24.51 -38.80
C ASP A 210 -29.11 25.51 -39.77
N ALA A 211 -29.68 26.59 -39.25
CA ALA A 211 -30.33 27.62 -40.06
C ALA A 211 -29.32 28.43 -40.90
N GLU A 212 -28.09 28.62 -40.40
CA GLU A 212 -27.00 29.22 -41.18
C GLU A 212 -26.45 28.24 -42.20
N TYR A 213 -26.34 26.95 -41.85
CA TYR A 213 -25.87 25.90 -42.74
C TYR A 213 -26.82 25.70 -43.94
N LEU A 214 -28.12 25.69 -43.73
CA LEU A 214 -29.11 25.61 -44.81
C LEU A 214 -29.07 26.83 -45.73
N ARG A 215 -28.96 28.04 -45.16
CA ARG A 215 -28.77 29.27 -45.94
C ARG A 215 -27.49 29.25 -46.77
N LEU A 216 -26.42 28.65 -46.26
CA LEU A 216 -25.16 28.51 -46.99
C LEU A 216 -25.29 27.53 -48.18
N ILE A 217 -26.01 26.42 -48.00
CA ILE A 217 -26.32 25.47 -49.09
C ILE A 217 -27.14 26.16 -50.18
N GLU A 218 -28.16 26.92 -49.80
CA GLU A 218 -29.00 27.67 -50.75
C GLU A 218 -28.21 28.75 -51.50
N ALA A 219 -27.31 29.45 -50.81
CA ALA A 219 -26.53 30.55 -51.39
C ALA A 219 -25.34 30.08 -52.25
N ALA A 220 -24.85 28.85 -52.05
CA ALA A 220 -23.69 28.31 -52.75
C ALA A 220 -23.89 26.82 -53.12
N PRO A 221 -24.82 26.52 -54.04
CA PRO A 221 -25.19 25.14 -54.41
C PRO A 221 -24.06 24.35 -55.07
N GLU A 222 -23.02 25.02 -55.57
CA GLU A 222 -21.80 24.38 -56.09
C GLU A 222 -20.85 23.85 -55.00
N LEU A 223 -21.05 24.24 -53.73
CA LEU A 223 -20.26 23.68 -52.63
C LEU A 223 -20.80 22.29 -52.24
N PRO A 224 -19.94 21.28 -52.03
CA PRO A 224 -20.35 19.92 -51.67
C PRO A 224 -20.73 19.83 -50.19
N LEU A 225 -21.72 20.60 -49.77
CA LEU A 225 -22.24 20.64 -48.40
C LEU A 225 -23.39 19.64 -48.26
N VAL A 226 -23.38 18.84 -47.19
CA VAL A 226 -24.31 17.71 -46.99
C VAL A 226 -25.33 18.05 -45.91
N THR A 227 -26.61 17.98 -46.26
CA THR A 227 -27.72 18.17 -45.31
C THR A 227 -27.80 17.02 -44.31
N ARG A 228 -28.48 17.23 -43.17
CA ARG A 228 -28.74 16.15 -42.20
C ARG A 228 -29.51 14.99 -42.84
N THR A 229 -30.46 15.29 -43.71
CA THR A 229 -31.26 14.30 -44.44
C THR A 229 -30.40 13.46 -45.40
N GLU A 230 -29.49 14.09 -46.14
CA GLU A 230 -28.56 13.38 -47.02
C GLU A 230 -27.58 12.51 -46.23
N ARG A 231 -27.06 13.00 -45.11
CA ARG A 231 -26.21 12.21 -44.23
C ARG A 231 -26.93 10.97 -43.69
N ALA A 232 -28.19 11.11 -43.25
CA ALA A 232 -28.99 9.97 -42.82
C ALA A 232 -29.17 8.94 -43.96
N ARG A 233 -29.37 9.40 -45.19
CA ARG A 233 -29.43 8.53 -46.39
C ARG A 233 -28.09 7.85 -46.67
N ASP A 234 -26.97 8.55 -46.49
CA ASP A 234 -25.63 7.98 -46.67
C ASP A 234 -25.31 6.90 -45.63
N GLU A 235 -25.76 7.07 -44.38
CA GLU A 235 -25.64 6.04 -43.34
C GLU A 235 -26.52 4.81 -43.65
N MET A 236 -27.74 5.03 -44.14
CA MET A 236 -28.60 3.94 -44.64
C MET A 236 -27.93 3.18 -45.80
N LEU A 237 -27.34 3.91 -46.75
CA LEU A 237 -26.62 3.31 -47.87
C LEU A 237 -25.39 2.54 -47.38
N LEU A 238 -24.64 3.09 -46.42
CA LEU A 238 -23.49 2.41 -45.81
C LEU A 238 -23.91 1.09 -45.15
N PHE A 239 -25.00 1.08 -44.40
CA PHE A 239 -25.54 -0.13 -43.80
C PHE A 239 -25.85 -1.19 -44.86
N TYR A 240 -26.62 -0.80 -45.88
CA TYR A 240 -27.01 -1.66 -46.99
C TYR A 240 -25.77 -2.22 -47.73
N GLU A 241 -24.81 -1.37 -48.06
CA GLU A 241 -23.58 -1.79 -48.71
C GLU A 241 -22.79 -2.79 -47.86
N ALA A 242 -22.70 -2.56 -46.53
CA ALA A 242 -22.01 -3.47 -45.62
C ALA A 242 -22.69 -4.84 -45.52
N VAL A 243 -23.99 -4.89 -45.23
CA VAL A 243 -24.72 -6.16 -45.02
C VAL A 243 -24.78 -7.02 -46.28
N THR A 244 -24.72 -6.40 -47.46
CA THR A 244 -24.68 -7.12 -48.75
C THR A 244 -23.30 -7.67 -49.14
N ARG A 245 -22.24 -7.48 -48.33
CA ARG A 245 -20.90 -8.02 -48.63
C ARG A 245 -20.70 -9.48 -48.23
N ALA A 246 -21.54 -9.99 -47.34
CA ALA A 246 -21.50 -11.39 -46.92
C ALA A 246 -22.00 -12.30 -48.06
N THR A 247 -21.23 -13.34 -48.43
CA THR A 247 -21.66 -14.31 -49.45
C THR A 247 -22.20 -15.61 -48.88
N GLU A 248 -21.90 -15.94 -47.63
CA GLU A 248 -22.42 -17.14 -46.96
C GLU A 248 -23.21 -16.81 -45.69
N ARG A 249 -22.61 -16.10 -44.73
CA ARG A 249 -23.29 -15.73 -43.47
C ARG A 249 -23.00 -14.31 -43.02
N LEU A 250 -24.07 -13.65 -42.56
CA LEU A 250 -24.05 -12.34 -41.94
C LEU A 250 -24.43 -12.46 -40.48
N TYR A 251 -23.60 -11.91 -39.59
CA TYR A 251 -23.86 -11.81 -38.16
C TYR A 251 -24.00 -10.33 -37.81
N LEU A 252 -25.11 -9.96 -37.20
CA LEU A 252 -25.40 -8.61 -36.73
C LEU A 252 -25.41 -8.63 -35.20
N SER A 253 -24.60 -7.81 -34.55
CA SER A 253 -24.51 -7.81 -33.09
C SER A 253 -24.43 -6.42 -32.48
N TYR A 254 -24.96 -6.31 -31.26
CA TYR A 254 -24.89 -5.13 -30.42
C TYR A 254 -24.70 -5.54 -28.96
N PRO A 255 -23.94 -4.78 -28.15
CA PRO A 255 -23.86 -5.01 -26.71
C PRO A 255 -25.21 -4.74 -26.04
N ALA A 256 -25.66 -5.65 -25.16
CA ALA A 256 -26.87 -5.45 -24.38
C ALA A 256 -26.68 -4.43 -23.23
N LEU A 257 -25.45 -4.31 -22.72
CA LEU A 257 -25.06 -3.44 -21.62
C LEU A 257 -23.83 -2.60 -21.98
N ASP A 258 -23.72 -1.40 -21.42
CA ASP A 258 -22.50 -0.59 -21.47
C ASP A 258 -21.48 -0.98 -20.39
N GLU A 259 -20.34 -0.28 -20.35
CA GLU A 259 -19.27 -0.50 -19.36
C GLU A 259 -19.72 -0.24 -17.90
N SER A 260 -20.83 0.48 -17.71
CA SER A 260 -21.46 0.78 -16.41
C SER A 260 -22.64 -0.16 -16.10
N ALA A 261 -22.79 -1.24 -16.87
CA ALA A 261 -23.89 -2.20 -16.78
C ALA A 261 -25.29 -1.60 -16.99
N GLN A 262 -25.40 -0.50 -17.75
CA GLN A 262 -26.69 0.07 -18.15
C GLN A 262 -27.17 -0.52 -19.49
N PRO A 263 -28.49 -0.72 -19.67
CA PRO A 263 -29.04 -1.22 -20.94
C PRO A 263 -28.71 -0.32 -22.13
N LEU A 264 -28.16 -0.91 -23.19
CA LEU A 264 -27.96 -0.26 -24.49
C LEU A 264 -29.08 -0.65 -25.45
N LEU A 265 -29.64 0.36 -26.11
CA LEU A 265 -30.68 0.16 -27.10
C LEU A 265 -30.08 -0.29 -28.44
N PRO A 266 -30.74 -1.21 -29.17
CA PRO A 266 -30.29 -1.65 -30.49
C PRO A 266 -30.39 -0.53 -31.51
N SER A 267 -29.56 -0.61 -32.55
CA SER A 267 -29.67 0.26 -33.73
C SER A 267 -31.05 0.11 -34.38
N PRO A 268 -31.66 1.20 -34.87
CA PRO A 268 -32.92 1.13 -35.61
C PRO A 268 -32.82 0.22 -36.85
N PHE A 269 -31.63 0.08 -37.45
CA PHE A 269 -31.43 -0.79 -38.61
C PHE A 269 -31.65 -2.27 -38.33
N LEU A 270 -31.46 -2.72 -37.08
CA LEU A 270 -31.76 -4.10 -36.72
C LEU A 270 -33.27 -4.38 -36.81
N GLY A 271 -34.10 -3.43 -36.37
CA GLY A 271 -35.55 -3.50 -36.49
C GLY A 271 -36.02 -3.54 -37.95
N GLU A 272 -35.40 -2.75 -38.83
CA GLU A 272 -35.68 -2.79 -40.27
C GLU A 272 -35.33 -4.15 -40.89
N VAL A 273 -34.19 -4.75 -40.51
CA VAL A 273 -33.81 -6.09 -40.98
C VAL A 273 -34.83 -7.13 -40.50
N GLU A 274 -35.24 -7.10 -39.23
CA GLU A 274 -36.29 -8.00 -38.71
C GLU A 274 -37.62 -7.84 -39.45
N GLN A 275 -38.01 -6.61 -39.80
CA GLN A 275 -39.22 -6.35 -40.58
C GLN A 275 -39.16 -6.95 -41.99
N VAL A 276 -38.01 -6.86 -42.67
CA VAL A 276 -37.82 -7.40 -44.02
C VAL A 276 -37.97 -8.92 -44.07
N PHE A 277 -37.40 -9.63 -43.09
CA PHE A 277 -37.45 -11.10 -43.06
C PHE A 277 -38.71 -11.65 -42.38
N GLY A 278 -39.41 -10.80 -41.60
CA GLY A 278 -40.55 -11.19 -40.80
C GLY A 278 -40.15 -11.63 -39.38
N PRO A 279 -41.09 -11.53 -38.42
CA PRO A 279 -40.80 -11.80 -37.02
C PRO A 279 -40.37 -13.26 -36.80
N GLY A 280 -39.28 -13.46 -36.05
CA GLY A 280 -38.80 -14.78 -35.65
C GLY A 280 -38.07 -15.60 -36.72
N VAL A 281 -37.85 -15.04 -37.91
CA VAL A 281 -37.08 -15.70 -38.99
C VAL A 281 -35.58 -15.61 -38.74
N ILE A 282 -35.12 -14.51 -38.14
CA ILE A 282 -33.72 -14.31 -37.78
C ILE A 282 -33.48 -14.92 -36.40
N PRO A 283 -32.57 -15.89 -36.25
CA PRO A 283 -32.25 -16.45 -34.95
C PRO A 283 -31.57 -15.38 -34.08
N ARG A 284 -32.21 -15.03 -32.97
CA ARG A 284 -31.67 -14.13 -31.96
C ARG A 284 -30.98 -14.94 -30.87
N VAL A 285 -29.70 -14.65 -30.64
CA VAL A 285 -28.92 -15.26 -29.55
C VAL A 285 -28.62 -14.15 -28.54
N GLU A 286 -29.18 -14.26 -27.34
CA GLU A 286 -28.87 -13.36 -26.22
C GLU A 286 -27.89 -14.05 -25.26
N GLN A 287 -26.71 -13.45 -25.11
CA GLN A 287 -25.71 -13.89 -24.14
C GLN A 287 -25.76 -12.96 -22.93
N ILE A 288 -26.57 -13.34 -21.93
CA ILE A 288 -26.80 -12.59 -20.68
C ILE A 288 -25.85 -13.06 -19.55
N ASP A 289 -25.11 -14.14 -19.79
CA ASP A 289 -24.29 -14.79 -18.78
C ASP A 289 -23.02 -13.99 -18.49
N LEU A 290 -23.06 -13.28 -17.36
CA LEU A 290 -21.92 -12.54 -16.80
C LEU A 290 -20.95 -13.45 -16.02
N SER A 291 -21.13 -14.77 -16.09
CA SER A 291 -20.16 -15.70 -15.51
C SER A 291 -18.77 -15.40 -16.08
N PRO A 292 -17.76 -15.13 -15.23
CA PRO A 292 -16.39 -15.00 -15.70
C PRO A 292 -15.82 -16.35 -16.16
N VAL A 293 -16.53 -17.45 -15.93
CA VAL A 293 -16.14 -18.80 -16.35
C VAL A 293 -16.68 -19.07 -17.76
N PRO A 294 -15.80 -19.23 -18.76
CA PRO A 294 -16.19 -19.51 -20.14
C PRO A 294 -16.93 -20.84 -20.31
N ARG A 295 -17.83 -20.92 -21.29
CA ARG A 295 -18.66 -22.11 -21.54
C ARG A 295 -17.87 -23.23 -22.24
N ASP A 296 -18.40 -24.45 -22.23
CA ASP A 296 -17.80 -25.65 -22.86
C ASP A 296 -17.70 -25.60 -24.38
N GLU A 297 -18.55 -24.81 -25.01
CA GLU A 297 -18.66 -24.76 -26.47
C GLU A 297 -17.89 -23.59 -27.09
N GLU A 298 -17.26 -22.74 -26.26
CA GLU A 298 -16.56 -21.54 -26.71
C GLU A 298 -15.07 -21.82 -26.97
N PRO A 299 -14.49 -21.31 -28.07
CA PRO A 299 -13.05 -21.28 -28.24
C PRO A 299 -12.43 -20.37 -27.17
N LEU A 300 -11.52 -20.92 -26.36
CA LEU A 300 -10.95 -20.24 -25.21
C LEU A 300 -9.64 -19.55 -25.59
N SER A 301 -9.50 -18.27 -25.29
CA SER A 301 -8.19 -17.65 -25.19
C SER A 301 -7.36 -18.32 -24.08
N ALA A 302 -6.05 -18.11 -24.09
CA ALA A 302 -5.19 -18.64 -23.03
C ALA A 302 -5.58 -18.14 -21.62
N ALA A 303 -6.18 -16.96 -21.51
CA ALA A 303 -6.67 -16.42 -20.24
C ALA A 303 -7.97 -17.10 -19.81
N GLU A 304 -8.93 -17.21 -20.70
CA GLU A 304 -10.22 -17.88 -20.50
C GLU A 304 -10.04 -19.37 -20.17
N PHE A 305 -9.12 -20.05 -20.86
CA PHE A 305 -8.75 -21.43 -20.55
C PHE A 305 -8.23 -21.56 -19.12
N ARG A 306 -7.39 -20.64 -18.65
CA ARG A 306 -6.89 -20.66 -17.25
C ARG A 306 -8.03 -20.45 -16.25
N VAL A 307 -8.91 -19.47 -16.48
CA VAL A 307 -10.06 -19.22 -15.60
C VAL A 307 -10.93 -20.46 -15.51
N LYS A 308 -11.23 -21.08 -16.65
CA LYS A 308 -12.01 -22.30 -16.72
C LYS A 308 -11.34 -23.49 -16.05
N ALA A 309 -10.05 -23.71 -16.30
CA ALA A 309 -9.28 -24.78 -15.71
C ALA A 309 -9.24 -24.66 -14.18
N VAL A 310 -9.14 -23.44 -13.65
CA VAL A 310 -9.21 -23.18 -12.19
C VAL A 310 -10.62 -23.43 -11.65
N ALA A 311 -11.67 -22.93 -12.31
CA ALA A 311 -13.06 -23.15 -11.89
C ALA A 311 -13.39 -24.65 -11.84
N THR A 312 -13.06 -25.38 -12.90
CA THR A 312 -13.27 -26.84 -13.00
C THR A 312 -12.48 -27.62 -11.93
N ALA A 313 -11.28 -27.13 -11.57
CA ALA A 313 -10.46 -27.72 -10.52
C ALA A 313 -11.03 -27.46 -9.11
N LEU A 314 -11.64 -26.30 -8.85
CA LEU A 314 -12.35 -26.02 -7.60
C LEU A 314 -13.56 -26.94 -7.40
N GLU A 315 -14.16 -27.41 -8.50
CA GLU A 315 -15.24 -28.41 -8.51
C GLU A 315 -14.71 -29.86 -8.44
N GLY A 316 -13.39 -30.04 -8.29
CA GLY A 316 -12.73 -31.33 -8.08
C GLY A 316 -12.20 -32.00 -9.35
N ASN A 317 -12.36 -31.41 -10.53
CA ASN A 317 -11.84 -31.94 -11.79
C ASN A 317 -10.58 -31.19 -12.26
N VAL A 318 -9.42 -31.77 -11.96
CA VAL A 318 -8.11 -31.16 -12.24
C VAL A 318 -7.57 -31.44 -13.66
N ALA A 319 -8.32 -32.13 -14.54
CA ALA A 319 -7.80 -32.58 -15.83
C ALA A 319 -7.44 -31.42 -16.77
N LEU A 320 -8.30 -30.39 -16.87
CA LEU A 320 -8.03 -29.18 -17.66
C LEU A 320 -6.83 -28.41 -17.12
N LEU A 321 -6.70 -28.36 -15.78
CA LEU A 321 -5.59 -27.72 -15.11
C LEU A 321 -4.28 -28.50 -15.32
N ALA A 322 -4.33 -29.83 -15.33
CA ALA A 322 -3.18 -30.69 -15.60
C ALA A 322 -2.69 -30.56 -17.06
N GLY A 323 -3.62 -30.44 -18.02
CA GLY A 323 -3.30 -30.20 -19.43
C GLY A 323 -2.54 -28.88 -19.68
N PHE A 324 -2.79 -27.86 -18.85
CA PHE A 324 -2.02 -26.59 -18.89
C PHE A 324 -0.53 -26.77 -18.58
N PHE A 325 -0.17 -27.80 -17.80
CA PHE A 325 1.21 -28.03 -17.33
C PHE A 325 1.99 -29.05 -18.14
N LEU A 326 1.31 -29.91 -18.92
CA LEU A 326 1.95 -30.98 -19.68
C LEU A 326 2.35 -30.56 -21.10
N ASP A 327 1.58 -29.66 -21.73
CA ASP A 327 1.97 -29.04 -22.99
C ASP A 327 2.47 -27.63 -22.73
N GLY A 328 3.80 -27.47 -22.73
CA GLY A 328 4.44 -26.15 -22.70
C GLY A 328 3.98 -25.30 -23.88
N GLY A 329 2.93 -24.50 -23.68
CA GLY A 329 2.41 -23.56 -24.67
C GLY A 329 1.61 -24.22 -25.81
N LEU A 330 0.29 -24.32 -25.61
CA LEU A 330 -0.78 -24.37 -26.63
C LEU A 330 -0.37 -24.74 -28.07
N GLY A 331 -0.34 -26.04 -28.37
CA GLY A 331 -0.59 -26.57 -29.70
C GLY A 331 -2.01 -27.15 -29.75
N VAL A 332 -2.92 -26.48 -30.45
CA VAL A 332 -4.29 -27.00 -30.68
C VAL A 332 -4.17 -28.23 -31.59
N GLY A 333 -4.34 -29.42 -31.03
CA GLY A 333 -4.37 -30.67 -31.78
C GLY A 333 -5.63 -30.76 -32.65
N HIS A 334 -5.43 -30.74 -33.97
CA HIS A 334 -6.43 -31.16 -34.95
C HIS A 334 -7.00 -32.53 -34.58
N ARG A 335 -8.34 -32.62 -34.46
CA ARG A 335 -9.06 -33.89 -34.58
C ARG A 335 -9.02 -34.31 -36.05
N GLU A 336 -8.04 -35.12 -36.44
CA GLU A 336 -8.13 -35.88 -37.68
C GLU A 336 -9.18 -36.98 -37.52
N GLN A 337 -10.22 -36.89 -38.36
CA GLN A 337 -11.21 -37.92 -38.55
C GLN A 337 -10.54 -39.16 -39.13
N GLY A 338 -10.69 -40.30 -38.46
CA GLY A 338 -10.16 -41.57 -38.90
C GLY A 338 -10.69 -41.99 -40.27
N THR A 339 -9.79 -42.11 -41.24
CA THR A 339 -9.99 -42.93 -42.43
C THR A 339 -9.76 -44.39 -42.06
N ARG A 340 -10.83 -45.18 -42.18
CA ARG A 340 -10.79 -46.65 -42.17
C ARG A 340 -9.91 -47.14 -43.32
N THR A 341 -8.85 -47.86 -43.02
CA THR A 341 -8.43 -49.05 -43.79
C THR A 341 -7.78 -50.06 -42.85
N GLY A 342 -8.23 -51.31 -42.92
CA GLY A 342 -7.73 -52.39 -42.08
C GLY A 342 -6.60 -53.17 -42.75
N ASN A 343 -5.77 -53.84 -41.94
CA ASN A 343 -5.58 -55.29 -42.05
C ASN A 343 -4.77 -55.89 -40.89
N LYS A 344 -5.37 -56.94 -40.30
CA LYS A 344 -4.84 -58.21 -39.79
C LYS A 344 -3.41 -58.32 -39.18
N ALA A 345 -3.44 -58.67 -37.89
CA ALA A 345 -3.02 -59.96 -37.29
C ALA A 345 -1.63 -60.13 -36.65
N GLN A 346 -1.67 -61.00 -35.62
CA GLN A 346 -0.62 -61.56 -34.74
C GLN A 346 -0.08 -60.61 -33.66
N GLY A 347 -0.05 -60.93 -32.37
CA GLY A 347 -0.16 -62.21 -31.65
C GLY A 347 0.91 -62.19 -30.56
N GLY A 348 0.55 -62.01 -29.29
CA GLY A 348 1.54 -62.00 -28.20
C GLY A 348 1.00 -61.57 -26.84
N ARG A 349 0.58 -62.55 -26.03
CA ARG A 349 0.31 -62.39 -24.58
C ARG A 349 1.59 -61.98 -23.85
N ARG A 350 1.56 -60.93 -23.02
CA ARG A 350 2.38 -60.82 -21.80
C ARG A 350 1.71 -59.93 -20.74
N LYS A 351 1.78 -60.41 -19.50
CA LYS A 351 1.16 -59.91 -18.26
C LYS A 351 1.58 -58.46 -17.95
N LYS A 352 0.62 -57.64 -17.49
CA LYS A 352 0.88 -56.37 -16.78
C LYS A 352 1.35 -56.69 -15.36
N THR A 353 2.57 -56.28 -15.03
CA THR A 353 3.02 -56.02 -13.66
C THR A 353 3.28 -54.52 -13.54
N ASP A 354 2.91 -53.97 -12.38
CA ASP A 354 3.07 -52.58 -12.00
C ASP A 354 4.51 -52.07 -12.18
N ALA A 355 4.64 -50.89 -12.77
CA ALA A 355 5.84 -50.06 -12.66
C ALA A 355 5.46 -48.58 -12.95
N SER A 356 5.62 -47.74 -11.92
CA SER A 356 5.64 -46.27 -12.02
C SER A 356 6.70 -45.80 -13.03
N PRO A 357 6.48 -44.75 -13.84
CA PRO A 357 7.55 -44.14 -14.62
C PRO A 357 8.30 -43.09 -13.80
N ALA A 358 9.62 -43.14 -13.95
CA ALA A 358 10.63 -42.36 -13.24
C ALA A 358 10.63 -40.86 -13.60
N ILE A 359 11.05 -40.06 -12.63
CA ILE A 359 11.31 -38.61 -12.71
C ILE A 359 12.63 -38.40 -13.45
N CYS A 360 12.64 -37.59 -14.50
CA CYS A 360 13.84 -37.24 -15.26
C CYS A 360 14.66 -36.14 -14.55
N ASP A 361 15.98 -36.33 -14.54
CA ASP A 361 16.99 -35.53 -13.85
C ASP A 361 17.36 -34.26 -14.63
N ALA A 362 17.34 -33.10 -13.99
CA ALA A 362 17.42 -31.77 -14.62
C ALA A 362 18.67 -30.98 -14.19
N SER A 363 19.86 -31.54 -14.44
CA SER A 363 21.13 -31.04 -13.89
C SER A 363 22.01 -30.20 -14.83
N ASN A 364 21.57 -29.80 -16.04
CA ASN A 364 22.42 -29.02 -16.96
C ASN A 364 21.69 -27.89 -17.71
N LEU A 365 21.66 -26.67 -17.15
CA LEU A 365 21.55 -25.40 -17.90
C LEU A 365 22.07 -24.20 -17.05
N PRO A 366 22.78 -23.21 -17.64
CA PRO A 366 23.44 -22.11 -16.92
C PRO A 366 22.49 -20.96 -16.55
N PRO A 367 22.87 -20.09 -15.59
CA PRO A 367 21.94 -19.16 -14.96
C PRO A 367 21.90 -17.79 -15.68
N THR A 368 20.71 -17.28 -15.98
CA THR A 368 20.48 -15.85 -16.18
C THR A 368 19.40 -15.35 -15.23
N THR A 369 19.68 -14.18 -14.68
CA THR A 369 19.18 -13.61 -13.43
C THR A 369 17.77 -13.02 -13.56
N CYS A 370 16.79 -13.75 -13.07
CA CYS A 370 15.54 -13.24 -12.50
C CYS A 370 15.05 -14.29 -11.50
N PRO A 371 14.69 -13.98 -10.25
CA PRO A 371 14.27 -14.99 -9.29
C PRO A 371 12.89 -15.51 -9.69
N ARG A 372 12.84 -16.46 -10.63
CA ARG A 372 11.69 -17.33 -10.81
C ARG A 372 11.53 -18.11 -9.50
N SER A 373 10.32 -18.08 -8.94
CA SER A 373 9.93 -18.94 -7.82
C SER A 373 10.55 -20.34 -8.02
N PRO A 374 11.25 -20.91 -7.03
CA PRO A 374 11.90 -22.22 -7.16
C PRO A 374 10.91 -23.39 -7.34
N PHE A 375 9.61 -23.09 -7.35
CA PHE A 375 8.54 -24.05 -7.54
C PHE A 375 7.88 -23.85 -8.91
N PRO A 376 7.62 -24.94 -9.66
CA PRO A 376 6.77 -24.86 -10.85
C PRO A 376 5.41 -24.27 -10.48
N LEU A 377 4.84 -23.43 -11.36
CA LEU A 377 3.61 -22.67 -11.14
C LEU A 377 2.45 -23.54 -10.58
N SER A 378 2.37 -24.81 -10.99
CA SER A 378 1.43 -25.81 -10.47
C SER A 378 1.54 -26.01 -8.96
N ARG A 379 2.77 -26.14 -8.45
CA ARG A 379 3.04 -26.31 -7.02
C ARG A 379 2.73 -25.03 -6.23
N SER A 380 2.97 -23.87 -6.81
CA SER A 380 2.57 -22.58 -6.21
C SER A 380 1.05 -22.44 -6.10
N ILE A 381 0.31 -22.82 -7.15
CA ILE A 381 -1.16 -22.81 -7.14
C ILE A 381 -1.72 -23.82 -6.13
N ALA A 382 -1.22 -25.06 -6.13
CA ALA A 382 -1.64 -26.09 -5.17
C ALA A 382 -1.36 -25.69 -3.72
N ALA A 383 -0.19 -25.10 -3.45
CA ALA A 383 0.13 -24.55 -2.13
C ALA A 383 -0.82 -23.40 -1.73
N GLY A 384 -1.18 -22.54 -2.69
CA GLY A 384 -2.17 -21.47 -2.49
C GLY A 384 -3.55 -22.01 -2.10
N LEU A 385 -4.04 -23.03 -2.81
CA LEU A 385 -5.34 -23.67 -2.52
C LEU A 385 -5.34 -24.37 -1.16
N ALA A 386 -4.28 -25.13 -0.83
CA ALA A 386 -4.14 -25.78 0.47
C ALA A 386 -4.13 -24.75 1.62
N LEU A 387 -3.46 -23.61 1.42
CA LEU A 387 -3.45 -22.52 2.38
C LEU A 387 -4.84 -21.89 2.55
N LEU A 388 -5.57 -21.65 1.47
CA LEU A 388 -6.94 -21.13 1.51
C LEU A 388 -7.88 -22.08 2.25
N HIS A 389 -7.82 -23.38 1.96
CA HIS A 389 -8.61 -24.39 2.66
C HIS A 389 -8.27 -24.43 4.16
N SER A 390 -6.98 -24.38 4.51
CA SER A 390 -6.56 -24.37 5.93
C SER A 390 -7.08 -23.19 6.73
N ARG A 391 -7.41 -22.07 6.07
CA ARG A 391 -7.97 -20.87 6.70
C ARG A 391 -9.47 -20.96 6.96
N GLN A 392 -10.17 -21.93 6.37
CA GLN A 392 -11.61 -22.12 6.60
C GLN A 392 -11.92 -22.77 7.95
N ASP A 393 -10.91 -23.32 8.64
CA ASP A 393 -11.02 -23.73 10.03
C ASP A 393 -11.48 -22.53 10.87
N ARG A 394 -12.60 -22.66 11.60
CA ARG A 394 -13.15 -21.57 12.43
C ARG A 394 -12.66 -21.62 13.87
N GLU A 395 -12.09 -22.74 14.29
CA GLU A 395 -11.75 -22.99 15.69
C GLU A 395 -10.29 -22.65 15.99
N ARG A 396 -9.38 -22.88 15.02
CA ARG A 396 -7.93 -22.81 15.30
C ARG A 396 -7.17 -21.98 14.30
N PHE A 397 -6.25 -21.17 14.81
CA PHE A 397 -5.32 -20.43 13.95
C PHE A 397 -4.25 -21.36 13.34
N GLY A 398 -4.02 -21.21 12.04
CA GLY A 398 -3.04 -21.97 11.27
C GLY A 398 -1.79 -21.17 10.90
N PRO A 399 -0.80 -21.81 10.23
CA PRO A 399 0.40 -21.12 9.72
C PRO A 399 0.08 -19.97 8.77
N GLY A 400 -1.00 -20.10 7.99
CA GLY A 400 -1.49 -19.04 7.11
C GLY A 400 -2.11 -17.85 7.84
N GLU A 401 -2.17 -17.87 9.16
CA GLU A 401 -2.85 -16.91 10.03
C GLU A 401 -1.95 -16.46 11.19
N GLY A 402 -0.64 -16.68 11.08
CA GLY A 402 0.37 -16.17 12.00
C GLY A 402 0.93 -17.17 13.03
N ILE A 403 0.60 -18.46 12.94
CA ILE A 403 1.16 -19.48 13.85
C ILE A 403 2.45 -20.08 13.28
N ILE A 404 3.57 -19.86 13.97
CA ILE A 404 4.88 -20.37 13.57
C ILE A 404 5.07 -21.80 14.11
N ARG A 405 5.01 -22.79 13.20
CA ARG A 405 5.21 -24.21 13.55
C ARG A 405 6.66 -24.70 13.42
N GLY A 406 7.51 -23.97 12.70
CA GLY A 406 8.89 -24.38 12.42
C GLY A 406 9.74 -24.42 13.69
N GLU A 407 10.33 -25.57 13.99
CA GLU A 407 11.12 -25.77 15.22
C GLU A 407 12.34 -24.85 15.31
N ALA A 408 13.03 -24.61 14.19
CA ALA A 408 14.16 -23.68 14.14
C ALA A 408 13.73 -22.24 14.52
N ALA A 409 12.60 -21.77 13.98
CA ALA A 409 12.08 -20.44 14.28
C ALA A 409 11.61 -20.33 15.75
N ARG A 410 10.97 -21.37 16.29
CA ARG A 410 10.57 -21.40 17.71
C ARG A 410 11.77 -21.42 18.66
N ARG A 411 12.85 -22.13 18.31
CA ARG A 411 14.11 -22.07 19.07
C ARG A 411 14.76 -20.70 19.01
N ALA A 412 14.75 -20.04 17.86
CA ALA A 412 15.22 -18.66 17.74
C ALA A 412 14.39 -17.70 18.60
N LEU A 413 13.06 -17.80 18.56
CA LEU A 413 12.17 -17.01 19.44
C LEU A 413 12.43 -17.29 20.93
N ALA A 414 12.63 -18.55 21.32
CA ALA A 414 12.95 -18.88 22.71
C ALA A 414 14.30 -18.31 23.17
N ALA A 415 15.29 -18.21 22.27
CA ALA A 415 16.57 -17.59 22.54
C ALA A 415 16.47 -16.04 22.60
N ASP A 416 15.79 -15.43 21.63
CA ASP A 416 15.60 -13.98 21.54
C ASP A 416 14.76 -13.44 22.71
N PHE A 417 13.76 -14.21 23.15
CA PHE A 417 12.90 -13.88 24.28
C PHE A 417 13.24 -14.72 25.52
N SER A 418 14.53 -14.87 25.83
CA SER A 418 15.01 -15.68 26.97
C SER A 418 14.57 -15.13 28.34
N ALA A 419 14.85 -15.90 29.40
CA ALA A 419 14.63 -15.49 30.80
C ALA A 419 15.50 -14.29 31.23
N GLU A 420 16.65 -14.12 30.57
CA GLU A 420 17.62 -13.07 30.87
C GLU A 420 17.20 -11.71 30.32
N ARG A 421 16.31 -11.70 29.31
CA ARG A 421 15.81 -10.50 28.68
C ARG A 421 14.88 -9.71 29.61
N THR A 422 15.02 -8.39 29.58
CA THR A 422 14.05 -7.47 30.17
C THR A 422 12.96 -7.11 29.15
N PHE A 423 11.70 -7.12 29.59
CA PHE A 423 10.54 -6.81 28.76
C PHE A 423 9.92 -5.48 29.20
N SER A 424 9.40 -4.71 28.25
CA SER A 424 8.67 -3.48 28.58
C SER A 424 7.15 -3.69 28.56
N ALA A 425 6.42 -2.94 29.38
CA ALA A 425 4.95 -3.03 29.42
C ALA A 425 4.33 -2.74 28.04
N THR A 426 4.82 -1.71 27.35
CA THR A 426 4.32 -1.30 26.02
C THR A 426 4.59 -2.36 24.94
N GLU A 427 5.67 -3.12 25.07
CA GLU A 427 5.97 -4.25 24.19
C GLU A 427 4.96 -5.40 24.38
N LEU A 428 4.67 -5.75 25.64
CA LEU A 428 3.70 -6.80 25.97
C LEU A 428 2.28 -6.39 25.59
N GLU A 429 1.90 -5.14 25.84
CA GLU A 429 0.61 -4.57 25.41
C GLU A 429 0.48 -4.56 23.89
N ARG A 430 1.56 -4.29 23.14
CA ARG A 430 1.56 -4.36 21.66
C ARG A 430 1.24 -5.78 21.19
N TYR A 431 1.88 -6.78 21.80
CA TYR A 431 1.59 -8.18 21.49
C TYR A 431 0.14 -8.55 21.84
N ALA A 432 -0.32 -8.23 23.05
CA ALA A 432 -1.68 -8.51 23.49
C ALA A 432 -2.75 -7.83 22.62
N SER A 433 -2.50 -6.59 22.18
CA SER A 433 -3.44 -5.84 21.35
C SER A 433 -3.53 -6.38 19.92
N CYS A 434 -2.40 -6.76 19.33
CA CYS A 434 -2.36 -7.36 18.00
C CYS A 434 -1.08 -8.19 17.81
N PRO A 435 -1.14 -9.53 18.01
CA PRO A 435 0.01 -10.41 17.89
C PRO A 435 0.64 -10.38 16.48
N PHE A 436 -0.20 -10.29 15.44
CA PHE A 436 0.30 -10.19 14.07
C PHE A 436 1.07 -8.90 13.78
N ARG A 437 0.63 -7.77 14.36
CA ARG A 437 1.39 -6.52 14.25
C ARG A 437 2.74 -6.63 14.96
N PHE A 438 2.76 -7.29 16.12
CA PHE A 438 4.00 -7.58 16.84
C PHE A 438 4.95 -8.46 15.99
N LEU A 439 4.44 -9.49 15.32
CA LEU A 439 5.21 -10.30 14.38
C LEU A 439 5.87 -9.44 13.29
N MET A 440 5.12 -8.53 12.67
CA MET A 440 5.65 -7.68 11.60
C MET A 440 6.69 -6.67 12.11
N GLU A 441 6.38 -5.96 13.19
CA GLU A 441 7.22 -4.86 13.72
C GLU A 441 8.46 -5.36 14.48
N ARG A 442 8.30 -6.37 15.34
CA ARG A 442 9.33 -6.76 16.32
C ARG A 442 10.12 -7.99 15.91
N ILE A 443 9.45 -8.98 15.31
CA ILE A 443 10.09 -10.24 14.93
C ILE A 443 10.68 -10.14 13.54
N LEU A 444 9.86 -9.80 12.54
CA LEU A 444 10.28 -9.71 11.15
C LEU A 444 10.92 -8.36 10.80
N LYS A 445 10.70 -7.33 11.63
CA LYS A 445 11.23 -5.97 11.46
C LYS A 445 10.92 -5.41 10.07
N ILE A 446 9.71 -5.64 9.58
CA ILE A 446 9.25 -5.13 8.28
C ILE A 446 8.99 -3.65 8.43
N GLU A 447 9.76 -2.84 7.71
CA GLU A 447 9.53 -1.41 7.63
C GLU A 447 8.34 -1.13 6.69
N PRO A 448 7.33 -0.37 7.13
CA PRO A 448 6.24 0.00 6.26
C PRO A 448 6.76 0.96 5.17
N VAL A 449 6.19 0.84 3.97
CA VAL A 449 6.50 1.78 2.89
C VAL A 449 5.90 3.13 3.29
N GLU A 450 6.76 4.11 3.57
CA GLU A 450 6.33 5.47 3.87
C GLU A 450 5.58 6.04 2.67
N ASP A 451 4.29 6.34 2.86
CA ASP A 451 3.54 7.14 1.89
C ASP A 451 4.06 8.59 1.93
N LEU A 452 4.08 9.25 0.77
CA LEU A 452 4.42 10.68 0.62
C LEU A 452 3.35 11.60 1.23
N THR A 453 2.50 11.07 2.10
CA THR A 453 1.55 11.83 2.90
C THR A 453 2.33 12.57 3.98
N LEU A 454 2.19 13.89 4.00
CA LEU A 454 2.62 14.77 5.09
C LEU A 454 1.83 14.39 6.35
N GLU A 455 2.21 13.31 7.01
CA GLU A 455 1.63 12.92 8.28
C GLU A 455 2.44 13.56 9.42
N PHE A 456 1.72 14.11 10.40
CA PHE A 456 2.34 14.52 11.64
C PHE A 456 2.92 13.29 12.32
N ASP A 457 4.20 13.30 12.65
CA ASP A 457 4.77 12.24 13.47
C ASP A 457 4.22 12.36 14.90
N VAL A 458 3.09 11.69 15.14
CA VAL A 458 2.42 11.61 16.44
C VAL A 458 3.33 11.00 17.50
N LEU A 459 4.27 10.12 17.10
CA LEU A 459 5.22 9.50 18.03
C LEU A 459 6.27 10.50 18.50
N ASN A 460 6.85 11.28 17.58
CA ASN A 460 7.80 12.35 17.94
C ASN A 460 7.12 13.41 18.81
N ARG A 461 5.87 13.78 18.49
CA ARG A 461 5.08 14.71 19.33
C ARG A 461 4.84 14.15 20.74
N GLY A 462 4.53 12.86 20.85
CA GLY A 462 4.37 12.18 22.13
C GLY A 462 5.65 12.27 22.96
N ARG A 463 6.79 11.82 22.41
CA ARG A 463 8.08 11.86 23.10
C ARG A 463 8.45 13.27 23.57
N ALA A 464 8.37 14.26 22.67
CA ALA A 464 8.67 15.65 23.02
C ALA A 464 7.77 16.18 24.15
N MET A 465 6.49 15.79 24.20
CA MET A 465 5.60 16.15 25.30
C MET A 465 6.08 15.60 26.66
N HIS A 466 6.56 14.36 26.72
CA HIS A 466 7.12 13.78 27.96
C HIS A 466 8.39 14.53 28.39
N ASP A 467 9.29 14.80 27.44
CA ASP A 467 10.55 15.51 27.70
C ASP A 467 10.28 16.94 28.23
N ILE A 468 9.38 17.68 27.58
CA ILE A 468 8.97 19.04 27.98
C ILE A 468 8.39 19.04 29.40
N LEU A 469 7.46 18.12 29.70
CA LEU A 469 6.82 18.08 31.01
C LEU A 469 7.79 17.64 32.12
N SER A 470 8.67 16.68 31.83
CA SER A 470 9.72 16.26 32.76
C SER A 470 10.66 17.42 33.10
N LEU A 471 11.18 18.11 32.08
CA LEU A 471 12.05 19.27 32.25
C LEU A 471 11.34 20.43 32.98
N PHE A 472 10.08 20.70 32.62
CA PHE A 472 9.27 21.71 33.27
C PHE A 472 9.14 21.45 34.78
N HIS A 473 8.69 20.26 35.19
CA HIS A 473 8.51 19.95 36.61
C HIS A 473 9.84 19.92 37.39
N LYS A 474 10.94 19.46 36.79
CA LYS A 474 12.28 19.55 37.40
C LYS A 474 12.63 21.01 37.74
N ARG A 475 12.39 21.93 36.80
CA ARG A 475 12.62 23.36 37.02
C ARG A 475 11.67 23.98 38.04
N VAL A 476 10.42 23.53 38.11
CA VAL A 476 9.50 23.92 39.20
C VAL A 476 10.09 23.52 40.56
N ASN A 477 10.55 22.28 40.69
CA ASN A 477 11.15 21.80 41.94
C ASN A 477 12.45 22.56 42.30
N GLU A 478 13.28 22.90 41.31
CA GLU A 478 14.47 23.74 41.51
C GLU A 478 14.10 25.16 41.97
N ARG A 479 13.10 25.78 41.32
CA ARG A 479 12.62 27.13 41.65
C ARG A 479 12.03 27.22 43.05
N LEU A 480 11.28 26.20 43.46
CA LEU A 480 10.68 26.07 44.79
C LEU A 480 11.66 25.50 45.84
N LYS A 481 12.80 24.96 45.40
CA LYS A 481 13.82 24.25 46.22
C LYS A 481 13.29 23.04 46.98
N ARG A 482 12.18 22.47 46.52
CA ARG A 482 11.51 21.28 47.05
C ARG A 482 10.56 20.70 45.99
N PRO A 483 10.09 19.45 46.14
CA PRO A 483 8.91 18.99 45.42
C PRO A 483 7.76 19.98 45.62
N GLY A 484 7.15 20.43 44.52
CA GLY A 484 6.07 21.41 44.55
C GLY A 484 5.21 21.37 43.30
N SER A 485 3.98 21.87 43.43
CA SER A 485 3.05 21.87 42.30
C SER A 485 3.25 23.12 41.43
N PRO A 486 3.07 23.02 40.10
CA PRO A 486 3.01 24.19 39.23
C PRO A 486 1.93 25.23 39.62
N SER A 487 0.90 24.82 40.37
CA SER A 487 -0.14 25.73 40.87
C SER A 487 0.38 26.71 41.93
N GLU A 488 1.54 26.44 42.54
CA GLU A 488 2.18 27.30 43.54
C GLU A 488 2.98 28.46 42.92
N LEU A 489 3.19 28.43 41.60
CA LEU A 489 3.94 29.45 40.87
C LEU A 489 3.05 30.64 40.51
N GLU A 490 3.63 31.84 40.53
CA GLU A 490 3.01 33.01 39.91
C GLU A 490 2.84 32.77 38.40
N PRO A 491 1.75 33.24 37.76
CA PRO A 491 1.48 32.97 36.34
C PRO A 491 2.65 33.31 35.41
N ALA A 492 3.36 34.42 35.68
CA ALA A 492 4.52 34.82 34.90
C ALA A 492 5.71 33.84 35.02
N ASP A 493 5.93 33.28 36.22
CA ASP A 493 6.99 32.30 36.45
C ASP A 493 6.63 30.95 35.81
N PHE A 494 5.36 30.55 35.87
CA PHE A 494 4.85 29.35 35.18
C PHE A 494 5.09 29.44 33.67
N ASP A 495 4.63 30.52 33.03
CA ASP A 495 4.78 30.74 31.59
C ASP A 495 6.24 30.74 31.16
N ALA A 496 7.11 31.40 31.94
CA ALA A 496 8.54 31.48 31.65
C ALA A 496 9.23 30.12 31.74
N LEU A 497 8.99 29.36 32.81
CA LEU A 497 9.62 28.04 33.01
C LEU A 497 9.16 27.02 31.97
N PHE A 498 7.86 27.03 31.63
CA PHE A 498 7.29 26.10 30.66
C PHE A 498 7.72 26.46 29.23
N THR A 499 7.72 27.75 28.86
CA THR A 499 8.22 28.20 27.54
C THR A 499 9.67 27.80 27.34
N ALA A 500 10.52 28.04 28.35
CA ALA A 500 11.91 27.65 28.28
C ALA A 500 12.09 26.13 28.20
N ALA A 501 11.13 25.31 28.67
CA ALA A 501 11.21 23.84 28.57
C ALA A 501 10.83 23.36 27.16
N ILE A 502 9.86 24.03 26.53
CA ILE A 502 9.51 23.84 25.11
C ILE A 502 10.71 24.18 24.23
N ASP A 503 11.31 25.35 24.43
CA ASP A 503 12.39 25.84 23.57
C ASP A 503 13.65 24.97 23.66
N GLU A 504 14.00 24.48 24.85
CA GLU A 504 15.12 23.54 25.03
C GLU A 504 14.85 22.20 24.35
N SER A 505 13.65 21.63 24.55
CA SER A 505 13.27 20.33 23.97
C SER A 505 13.14 20.36 22.45
N LEU A 506 13.00 21.56 21.86
CA LEU A 506 12.85 21.78 20.42
C LEU A 506 14.08 22.47 19.79
N SER A 507 15.23 22.42 20.46
CA SER A 507 16.44 23.19 20.11
C SER A 507 17.21 22.70 18.86
N ASP A 508 17.10 21.42 18.48
CA ASP A 508 17.85 20.83 17.36
C ASP A 508 17.64 21.57 16.03
N GLU A 509 18.61 21.95 15.21
CA GLU A 509 18.29 22.71 13.99
C GLU A 509 17.48 21.88 12.94
N PRO A 510 16.34 22.37 12.41
CA PRO A 510 15.57 21.61 11.42
C PRO A 510 16.37 21.45 10.12
N SER A 511 16.46 20.23 9.60
CA SER A 511 17.24 19.96 8.38
C SER A 511 16.64 20.57 7.11
N ASN A 512 15.38 21.03 7.14
CA ASN A 512 14.75 21.74 6.02
C ASN A 512 13.63 22.70 6.47
N PRO A 513 13.20 23.65 5.59
CA PRO A 513 12.16 24.63 5.92
C PRO A 513 10.78 24.06 6.24
N LEU A 514 10.44 22.87 5.72
CA LEU A 514 9.16 22.22 6.02
C LEU A 514 9.15 21.68 7.45
N LEU A 515 10.22 21.01 7.87
CA LEU A 515 10.41 20.56 9.26
C LEU A 515 10.44 21.75 10.23
N ALA A 516 11.04 22.88 9.81
CA ALA A 516 10.99 24.12 10.57
C ALA A 516 9.55 24.61 10.77
N ALA A 517 8.72 24.59 9.70
CA ALA A 517 7.31 24.96 9.79
C ALA A 517 6.50 23.98 10.65
N MET A 518 6.75 22.66 10.52
CA MET A 518 6.10 21.64 11.35
C MET A 518 6.43 21.80 12.83
N ARG A 519 7.70 22.08 13.14
CA ARG A 519 8.09 22.35 14.52
C ARG A 519 7.45 23.61 15.07
N GLU A 520 7.37 24.68 14.29
CA GLU A 520 6.67 25.90 14.73
C GLU A 520 5.18 25.62 15.00
N ILE A 521 4.55 24.73 14.24
CA ILE A 521 3.19 24.26 14.51
C ILE A 521 3.14 23.47 15.84
N ASP A 522 4.07 22.55 16.08
CA ASP A 522 4.13 21.79 17.34
C ASP A 522 4.39 22.70 18.55
N ARG A 523 5.31 23.66 18.42
CA ARG A 523 5.59 24.68 19.44
C ARG A 523 4.33 25.44 19.81
N ARG A 524 3.56 25.91 18.82
CA ARG A 524 2.28 26.60 19.04
C ARG A 524 1.26 25.70 19.73
N GLN A 525 1.19 24.41 19.38
CA GLN A 525 0.31 23.46 20.05
C GLN A 525 0.70 23.27 21.53
N TYR A 526 1.98 23.12 21.86
CA TYR A 526 2.41 22.99 23.25
C TYR A 526 2.13 24.24 24.08
N VAL A 527 2.32 25.43 23.50
CA VAL A 527 1.93 26.70 24.12
C VAL A 527 0.41 26.78 24.32
N GLU A 528 -0.40 26.27 23.40
CA GLU A 528 -1.84 26.18 23.60
C GLU A 528 -2.19 25.27 24.78
N TRP A 529 -1.54 24.11 24.90
CA TRP A 529 -1.79 23.17 26.01
C TRP A 529 -1.34 23.71 27.36
N MET A 530 -0.23 24.48 27.40
CA MET A 530 0.26 25.18 28.59
C MET A 530 -0.84 25.98 29.27
N SER A 531 -1.65 26.73 28.51
CA SER A 531 -2.72 27.59 29.06
C SER A 531 -3.74 26.84 29.92
N ARG A 532 -3.99 25.56 29.63
CA ARG A 532 -4.92 24.71 30.39
C ARG A 532 -4.22 23.93 31.50
N TYR A 533 -2.91 23.69 31.35
CA TYR A 533 -2.16 22.80 32.22
C TYR A 533 -2.08 23.32 33.66
N GLN A 534 -1.96 24.63 33.86
CA GLN A 534 -1.94 25.23 35.20
C GLN A 534 -3.26 24.97 35.95
N GLU A 535 -4.40 25.20 35.31
CA GLU A 535 -5.73 24.91 35.89
C GLU A 535 -5.93 23.41 36.15
N GLN A 536 -5.39 22.54 35.28
CA GLN A 536 -5.43 21.09 35.50
C GLN A 536 -4.66 20.69 36.77
N CYS A 537 -3.49 21.29 37.01
CA CYS A 537 -2.70 21.08 38.22
C CYS A 537 -3.46 21.56 39.47
N GLU A 538 -4.05 22.75 39.45
CA GLU A 538 -4.85 23.26 40.57
C GLU A 538 -6.01 22.30 40.93
N LYS A 539 -6.74 21.81 39.93
CA LYS A 539 -7.82 20.81 40.13
C LYS A 539 -7.31 19.47 40.67
N TYR A 540 -6.08 19.08 40.31
CA TYR A 540 -5.46 17.87 40.83
C TYR A 540 -5.07 18.04 42.30
N ASP A 541 -4.44 19.16 42.66
CA ASP A 541 -3.96 19.43 44.02
C ASP A 541 -5.10 19.50 45.03
N LEU A 542 -6.25 20.08 44.62
CA LEU A 542 -7.46 20.13 45.44
C LEU A 542 -7.96 18.75 45.90
N GLN A 543 -7.63 17.67 45.19
CA GLN A 543 -8.02 16.30 45.57
C GLN A 543 -7.26 15.77 46.78
N TRP A 544 -6.10 16.36 47.08
CA TRP A 544 -5.16 15.89 48.09
C TRP A 544 -4.93 16.91 49.21
N LYS A 545 -5.70 18.00 49.24
CA LYS A 545 -5.55 19.10 50.22
C LYS A 545 -5.66 18.66 51.68
N ASP A 546 -6.40 17.58 51.95
CA ASP A 546 -6.69 17.09 53.30
C ASP A 546 -5.67 16.03 53.77
N PHE A 547 -4.63 15.74 52.96
CA PHE A 547 -3.54 14.84 53.32
C PHE A 547 -2.57 15.54 54.27
N ASP A 548 -1.90 14.78 55.15
CA ASP A 548 -0.87 15.33 56.06
C ASP A 548 0.22 16.09 55.27
N SER A 549 0.57 15.54 54.10
CA SER A 549 1.32 16.22 53.06
C SER A 549 0.68 15.89 51.71
N PRO A 550 0.35 16.88 50.87
CA PRO A 550 -0.24 16.64 49.56
C PRO A 550 0.70 15.80 48.69
N LEU A 551 0.12 15.12 47.69
CA LEU A 551 0.86 14.36 46.68
C LEU A 551 1.52 15.33 45.70
N LEU A 552 2.83 15.52 45.82
CA LEU A 552 3.60 16.48 45.03
C LEU A 552 4.54 15.77 44.05
N PRO A 553 4.73 16.30 42.83
CA PRO A 553 5.64 15.73 41.84
C PRO A 553 7.09 15.66 42.33
N GLU A 554 7.64 14.44 42.43
CA GLU A 554 8.99 14.22 42.97
C GLU A 554 9.91 13.49 41.99
N LEU A 555 9.43 12.41 41.35
CA LEU A 555 10.23 11.63 40.40
C LEU A 555 9.72 11.86 38.98
N PHE A 556 10.62 12.06 38.02
CA PHE A 556 10.29 12.33 36.61
C PHE A 556 11.13 11.45 35.68
N GLU A 557 10.50 10.85 34.68
CA GLU A 557 11.15 9.97 33.70
C GLU A 557 12.02 8.89 34.39
N ALA A 558 11.59 8.41 35.57
CA ALA A 558 12.37 7.51 36.40
C ALA A 558 12.37 6.09 35.81
N ALA A 559 13.56 5.58 35.48
CA ALA A 559 13.73 4.28 34.86
C ALA A 559 13.96 3.16 35.88
N PHE A 560 13.52 1.95 35.55
CA PHE A 560 13.84 0.73 36.28
C PHE A 560 14.21 -0.39 35.30
N GLY A 561 15.12 -1.28 35.69
CA GLY A 561 15.63 -2.35 34.84
C GLY A 561 16.48 -1.86 33.66
N ARG A 562 17.13 -0.70 33.80
CA ARG A 562 17.98 -0.08 32.76
C ARG A 562 19.29 0.42 33.36
N ASP A 563 20.41 0.02 32.76
CA ASP A 563 21.74 0.44 33.19
C ASP A 563 22.09 1.87 32.74
N GLY A 564 22.93 2.56 33.51
CA GLY A 564 23.52 3.85 33.13
C GLY A 564 22.63 5.08 33.31
N GLU A 565 21.45 4.94 33.90
CA GLU A 565 20.54 6.05 34.22
C GLU A 565 20.85 6.60 35.62
N GLU A 566 20.73 7.92 35.81
CA GLU A 566 20.98 8.57 37.10
C GLU A 566 19.83 8.35 38.11
N PRO A 567 20.12 8.35 39.43
CA PRO A 567 19.09 8.37 40.46
C PRO A 567 18.07 9.49 40.22
N PRO A 568 16.76 9.23 40.40
CA PRO A 568 16.17 8.11 41.13
C PRO A 568 16.01 6.81 40.33
N SER A 569 16.52 6.73 39.10
CA SER A 569 16.46 5.51 38.29
C SER A 569 17.31 4.38 38.88
N THR A 570 16.95 3.14 38.56
CA THR A 570 17.66 1.94 39.01
C THR A 570 17.87 0.94 37.88
N ALA A 571 19.01 0.24 37.93
CA ALA A 571 19.29 -0.90 37.06
C ALA A 571 18.47 -2.15 37.44
N GLU A 572 17.92 -2.20 38.66
CA GLU A 572 17.15 -3.35 39.13
C GLU A 572 15.83 -3.49 38.37
N PRO A 573 15.54 -4.67 37.75
CA PRO A 573 14.28 -4.91 37.08
C PRO A 573 13.18 -5.30 38.08
N LEU A 574 11.92 -5.10 37.68
CA LEU A 574 10.79 -5.67 38.41
C LEU A 574 10.67 -7.16 38.07
N GLU A 575 10.79 -8.02 39.06
CA GLU A 575 10.82 -9.48 38.88
C GLU A 575 9.51 -10.18 39.27
N PHE A 576 9.08 -11.12 38.43
CA PHE A 576 7.97 -12.05 38.71
C PHE A 576 8.46 -13.49 38.61
N ALA A 577 8.21 -14.29 39.66
CA ALA A 577 8.48 -15.72 39.62
C ALA A 577 7.31 -16.46 38.96
N ASN A 578 7.58 -17.27 37.94
CA ASN A 578 6.59 -18.13 37.31
C ASN A 578 7.20 -19.49 36.94
N GLY A 579 6.69 -20.58 37.53
CA GLY A 579 7.04 -21.95 37.11
C GLY A 579 8.53 -22.31 37.16
N GLY A 580 9.33 -21.66 38.02
CA GLY A 580 10.79 -21.87 38.12
C GLY A 580 11.65 -20.92 37.28
N GLU A 581 11.03 -20.01 36.53
CA GLU A 581 11.69 -18.93 35.80
C GLU A 581 11.38 -17.58 36.44
N THR A 582 12.34 -16.64 36.36
CA THR A 582 12.15 -15.25 36.77
C THR A 582 11.99 -14.37 35.54
N ILE A 583 10.85 -13.72 35.42
CA ILE A 583 10.57 -12.76 34.35
C ILE A 583 10.96 -11.36 34.82
N ARG A 584 11.67 -10.63 33.96
CA ARG A 584 12.19 -9.30 34.27
C ARG A 584 11.49 -8.22 33.46
N ILE A 585 10.98 -7.21 34.13
CA ILE A 585 10.30 -6.07 33.52
C ILE A 585 11.15 -4.82 33.71
N SER A 586 11.28 -4.05 32.64
CA SER A 586 11.89 -2.73 32.64
C SER A 586 10.91 -1.69 32.11
N GLY A 587 11.15 -0.43 32.46
CA GLY A 587 10.25 0.64 32.08
C GLY A 587 10.77 2.00 32.48
N ARG A 588 9.99 3.00 32.13
CA ARG A 588 10.22 4.38 32.52
C ARG A 588 8.90 5.00 32.94
N ILE A 589 8.87 5.54 34.15
CA ILE A 589 7.68 6.12 34.76
C ILE A 589 7.75 7.64 34.57
N ASP A 590 6.79 8.20 33.84
CA ASP A 590 6.82 9.63 33.48
C ASP A 590 6.85 10.53 34.72
N ARG A 591 5.97 10.26 35.69
CA ARG A 591 5.85 11.07 36.92
C ARG A 591 5.37 10.24 38.10
N VAL A 592 6.03 10.41 39.25
CA VAL A 592 5.60 9.88 40.55
C VAL A 592 5.41 11.03 41.53
N ASP A 593 4.20 11.13 42.07
CA ASP A 593 3.87 12.12 43.09
C ASP A 593 3.89 11.46 44.46
N VAL A 594 4.54 12.08 45.45
CA VAL A 594 4.71 11.51 46.78
C VAL A 594 4.10 12.45 47.82
N GLY A 595 3.42 11.87 48.81
CA GLY A 595 2.77 12.58 49.90
C GLY A 595 2.68 11.73 51.18
N ARG A 596 1.94 12.21 52.17
CA ARG A 596 1.68 11.51 53.43
C ARG A 596 0.21 11.55 53.80
N LEU A 597 -0.33 10.41 54.20
CA LEU A 597 -1.70 10.28 54.71
C LEU A 597 -1.67 9.40 55.96
N ALA A 598 -2.32 9.83 57.03
CA ALA A 598 -2.36 9.12 58.32
C ALA A 598 -0.95 8.64 58.78
N GLY A 599 0.08 9.47 58.59
CA GLY A 599 1.47 9.17 58.96
C GLY A 599 2.22 8.19 58.05
N LYS A 600 1.58 7.66 56.99
CA LYS A 600 2.17 6.73 56.01
C LYS A 600 2.55 7.45 54.72
N THR A 601 3.71 7.13 54.14
CA THR A 601 4.09 7.59 52.80
C THR A 601 3.17 6.97 51.76
N VAL A 602 2.57 7.81 50.92
CA VAL A 602 1.68 7.40 49.83
C VAL A 602 2.15 8.01 48.51
N PHE A 603 1.89 7.38 47.37
CA PHE A 603 2.29 7.91 46.08
C PHE A 603 1.29 7.66 44.95
N ASN A 604 1.30 8.53 43.94
CA ASN A 604 0.59 8.32 42.68
C ASN A 604 1.57 8.09 41.53
N VAL A 605 1.19 7.21 40.61
CA VAL A 605 1.90 7.01 39.33
C VAL A 605 1.09 7.65 38.20
N LEU A 606 1.72 8.53 37.43
CA LEU A 606 1.08 9.28 36.36
C LEU A 606 1.80 9.04 35.03
N ASP A 607 1.02 8.85 33.97
CA ASP A 607 1.51 8.74 32.59
C ASP A 607 0.80 9.79 31.69
N TYR A 608 1.58 10.53 30.90
CA TYR A 608 1.03 11.61 30.06
C TYR A 608 0.51 11.06 28.73
N LYS A 609 -0.71 11.47 28.35
CA LYS A 609 -1.33 11.09 27.06
C LYS A 609 -1.86 12.31 26.31
N SER A 610 -1.63 12.31 24.99
CA SER A 610 -2.15 13.33 24.06
C SER A 610 -3.40 12.89 23.28
N GLY A 611 -3.90 11.67 23.52
CA GLY A 611 -5.09 11.10 22.87
C GLY A 611 -6.16 10.66 23.87
N GLU A 612 -7.27 10.10 23.37
CA GLU A 612 -8.34 9.58 24.23
C GLU A 612 -7.90 8.38 25.07
N GLY A 613 -8.51 8.27 26.24
CA GLY A 613 -8.16 7.31 27.28
C GLY A 613 -8.75 5.92 27.13
N ILE A 614 -7.93 4.90 27.35
CA ILE A 614 -8.41 3.54 27.62
C ILE A 614 -8.74 3.44 29.12
N LYS A 615 -9.93 2.93 29.45
CA LYS A 615 -10.31 2.67 30.83
C LYS A 615 -9.54 1.45 31.34
N LEU A 616 -8.79 1.61 32.42
CA LEU A 616 -8.16 0.50 33.11
C LEU A 616 -9.24 -0.32 33.84
N THR A 617 -9.39 -1.59 33.47
CA THR A 617 -10.27 -2.55 34.12
C THR A 617 -9.51 -3.83 34.44
N LEU A 618 -10.01 -4.65 35.38
CA LEU A 618 -9.45 -5.97 35.64
C LEU A 618 -9.43 -6.84 34.36
N GLU A 619 -10.47 -6.72 33.53
CA GLU A 619 -10.57 -7.42 32.26
C GLU A 619 -9.48 -7.01 31.27
N SER A 620 -9.18 -5.71 31.13
CA SER A 620 -8.10 -5.24 30.23
C SER A 620 -6.71 -5.63 30.74
N VAL A 621 -6.52 -5.71 32.06
CA VAL A 621 -5.30 -6.27 32.66
C VAL A 621 -5.18 -7.77 32.36
N ARG A 622 -6.24 -8.56 32.57
CA ARG A 622 -6.28 -10.00 32.21
C ARG A 622 -6.13 -10.23 30.70
N ALA A 623 -6.55 -9.27 29.88
CA ALA A 623 -6.33 -9.28 28.44
C ALA A 623 -4.85 -9.00 28.07
N GLY A 624 -4.08 -8.39 28.98
CA GLY A 624 -2.72 -7.93 28.71
C GLY A 624 -2.65 -6.59 27.96
N THR A 625 -3.78 -5.91 27.74
CA THR A 625 -3.86 -4.69 26.93
C THR A 625 -3.63 -3.41 27.74
N THR A 626 -3.68 -3.47 29.08
CA THR A 626 -3.34 -2.37 29.98
C THR A 626 -2.50 -2.88 31.16
N LEU A 627 -1.19 -2.99 30.97
CA LEU A 627 -0.21 -3.48 31.94
C LEU A 627 0.67 -2.37 32.52
N GLN A 628 0.83 -1.26 31.79
CA GLN A 628 1.80 -0.20 32.09
C GLN A 628 1.62 0.38 33.50
N LEU A 629 0.45 0.92 33.84
CA LEU A 629 0.19 1.55 35.14
C LEU A 629 0.31 0.57 36.33
N PRO A 630 -0.28 -0.65 36.30
CA PRO A 630 -0.08 -1.65 37.35
C PRO A 630 1.38 -2.03 37.58
N LEU A 631 2.14 -2.28 36.50
CA LEU A 631 3.56 -2.63 36.59
C LEU A 631 4.37 -1.47 37.17
N TYR A 632 4.08 -0.24 36.75
CA TYR A 632 4.77 0.95 37.23
C TYR A 632 4.48 1.24 38.70
N ALA A 633 3.24 1.03 39.16
CA ALA A 633 2.91 1.16 40.58
C ALA A 633 3.69 0.17 41.46
N LEU A 634 3.87 -1.08 41.01
CA LEU A 634 4.70 -2.06 41.71
C LEU A 634 6.18 -1.69 41.68
N ALA A 635 6.71 -1.26 40.52
CA ALA A 635 8.11 -0.87 40.36
C ALA A 635 8.46 0.35 41.22
N ALA A 636 7.62 1.40 41.18
CA ALA A 636 7.83 2.60 42.00
C ALA A 636 7.85 2.29 43.49
N GLY A 637 6.92 1.47 43.98
CA GLY A 637 6.84 1.12 45.40
C GLY A 637 7.95 0.19 45.88
N LYS A 638 8.34 -0.80 45.06
CA LYS A 638 9.33 -1.83 45.44
C LYS A 638 10.78 -1.43 45.19
N LEU A 639 11.03 -0.57 44.20
CA LEU A 639 12.38 -0.29 43.72
C LEU A 639 12.75 1.19 43.92
N LEU A 640 11.93 2.13 43.45
CA LEU A 640 12.28 3.55 43.44
C LEU A 640 12.09 4.25 44.79
N LEU A 641 11.10 3.82 45.57
CA LEU A 641 10.73 4.41 46.87
C LEU A 641 10.85 3.39 48.02
N ALA A 642 11.61 2.31 47.82
CA ALA A 642 11.68 1.16 48.73
C ALA A 642 12.07 1.54 50.17
N ASP A 643 12.97 2.51 50.31
CA ASP A 643 13.47 3.06 51.56
C ASP A 643 12.38 3.73 52.41
N ARG A 644 11.29 4.18 51.79
CA ARG A 644 10.20 4.94 52.44
C ARG A 644 9.02 4.08 52.88
N ASN A 645 9.06 2.77 52.61
CA ASN A 645 7.97 1.81 52.85
C ASN A 645 6.59 2.37 52.43
N PRO A 646 6.41 2.74 51.15
CA PRO A 646 5.28 3.53 50.68
C PRO A 646 4.07 2.66 50.31
N LEU A 647 2.88 3.25 50.29
CA LEU A 647 1.68 2.64 49.72
C LEU A 647 1.32 3.30 48.38
N PRO A 648 1.13 2.54 47.29
CA PRO A 648 0.65 3.12 46.04
C PRO A 648 -0.81 3.52 46.23
N TRP A 649 -1.13 4.81 46.11
CA TRP A 649 -2.47 5.32 46.33
C TRP A 649 -3.31 5.23 45.05
N ARG A 650 -2.84 5.83 43.95
CA ARG A 650 -3.48 5.75 42.63
C ARG A 650 -2.49 5.64 41.48
N ALA A 651 -2.94 5.08 40.37
CA ALA A 651 -2.24 5.12 39.09
C ALA A 651 -3.19 5.55 37.98
N GLY A 652 -2.82 6.53 37.15
CA GLY A 652 -3.72 7.05 36.12
C GLY A 652 -3.04 7.83 35.03
N TYR A 653 -3.80 8.09 33.97
CA TYR A 653 -3.34 8.90 32.84
C TYR A 653 -3.66 10.38 33.06
N TRP A 654 -2.77 11.25 32.59
CA TRP A 654 -2.97 12.69 32.54
C TRP A 654 -3.17 13.13 31.09
N TYR A 655 -4.40 13.56 30.77
CA TYR A 655 -4.77 13.97 29.40
C TYR A 655 -4.49 15.45 29.19
N VAL A 656 -3.27 15.76 28.74
CA VAL A 656 -2.77 17.14 28.63
C VAL A 656 -3.66 18.01 27.72
N ARG A 657 -4.23 17.42 26.65
CA ARG A 657 -5.12 18.12 25.71
C ARG A 657 -6.54 18.42 26.23
N ASP A 658 -7.01 17.65 27.21
CA ASP A 658 -8.42 17.60 27.63
C ASP A 658 -8.56 18.07 29.09
N ALA A 659 -9.37 17.38 29.91
CA ALA A 659 -9.66 17.75 31.30
C ALA A 659 -8.51 17.47 32.31
N GLY A 660 -7.31 17.11 31.86
CA GLY A 660 -6.19 16.73 32.75
C GLY A 660 -6.37 15.36 33.40
N TYR A 661 -6.04 15.25 34.69
CA TYR A 661 -6.17 14.01 35.45
C TYR A 661 -7.64 13.65 35.73
N LYS A 662 -8.04 12.42 35.36
CA LYS A 662 -9.41 11.91 35.55
C LYS A 662 -9.46 10.89 36.69
N PRO A 663 -9.76 11.28 37.94
CA PRO A 663 -9.69 10.39 39.10
C PRO A 663 -10.61 9.15 39.02
N ARG A 664 -11.75 9.25 38.32
CA ARG A 664 -12.70 8.13 38.13
C ARG A 664 -12.20 7.07 37.15
N GLN A 665 -11.19 7.37 36.34
CA GLN A 665 -10.57 6.45 35.39
C GLN A 665 -9.24 5.90 35.92
N ALA A 666 -8.72 6.44 37.02
CA ALA A 666 -7.49 6.00 37.65
C ALA A 666 -7.74 4.74 38.49
N LEU A 667 -6.76 3.84 38.49
CA LEU A 667 -6.73 2.69 39.37
C LEU A 667 -6.49 3.19 40.81
N ARG A 668 -7.48 3.03 41.67
CA ARG A 668 -7.31 3.21 43.11
C ARG A 668 -6.85 1.90 43.73
N MET A 669 -5.81 1.96 44.56
CA MET A 669 -5.15 0.77 45.08
C MET A 669 -5.42 0.56 46.58
N TYR A 670 -5.59 1.65 47.32
CA TYR A 670 -5.96 1.62 48.74
C TYR A 670 -7.06 2.64 49.06
N SER A 671 -7.83 2.34 50.10
CA SER A 671 -8.69 3.27 50.81
C SER A 671 -8.18 3.49 52.24
N GLU A 672 -8.58 4.60 52.83
CA GLU A 672 -8.21 4.97 54.20
C GLU A 672 -9.52 5.14 55.00
N ASN A 673 -9.62 4.42 56.11
CA ASN A 673 -10.77 4.40 57.01
C ASN A 673 -10.28 4.53 58.48
N GLY A 674 -10.22 5.74 59.01
CA GLY A 674 -9.92 5.98 60.43
C GLY A 674 -8.50 5.60 60.86
N GLY A 675 -7.51 5.89 60.01
CA GLY A 675 -6.09 5.58 60.17
C GLY A 675 -5.69 4.18 59.68
N ARG A 676 -6.62 3.40 59.15
CA ARG A 676 -6.36 2.06 58.59
C ARG A 676 -6.42 2.09 57.07
N PHE A 677 -5.45 1.42 56.45
CA PHE A 677 -5.37 1.27 55.00
C PHE A 677 -5.96 -0.09 54.58
N GLU A 678 -7.00 -0.04 53.77
CA GLU A 678 -7.64 -1.24 53.20
C GLU A 678 -7.28 -1.34 51.72
N ILE A 679 -6.98 -2.56 51.26
CA ILE A 679 -6.68 -2.82 49.85
C ILE A 679 -7.98 -2.79 49.06
N GLU A 680 -8.00 -2.09 47.93
CA GLU A 680 -9.13 -2.13 47.01
C GLU A 680 -9.21 -3.51 46.31
N PRO A 681 -10.39 -4.14 46.20
CA PRO A 681 -10.54 -5.49 45.64
C PRO A 681 -9.94 -5.64 44.23
N ASP A 682 -10.21 -4.68 43.34
CA ASP A 682 -9.67 -4.67 41.98
C ASP A 682 -8.13 -4.72 41.98
N TRP A 683 -7.48 -4.06 42.94
CA TRP A 683 -6.02 -4.06 43.04
C TRP A 683 -5.46 -5.33 43.66
N GLU A 684 -6.18 -5.98 44.57
CA GLU A 684 -5.83 -7.32 45.07
C GLU A 684 -5.88 -8.36 43.94
N ASP A 685 -6.91 -8.32 43.10
CA ASP A 685 -7.03 -9.19 41.94
C ASP A 685 -5.96 -8.91 40.88
N ILE A 686 -5.75 -7.63 40.53
CA ILE A 686 -4.74 -7.21 39.54
C ILE A 686 -3.35 -7.68 39.97
N ARG A 687 -2.93 -7.40 41.21
CA ARG A 687 -1.58 -7.79 41.68
C ARG A 687 -1.41 -9.32 41.72
N GLY A 688 -2.51 -10.05 41.98
CA GLY A 688 -2.53 -11.51 42.03
C GLY A 688 -2.37 -12.16 40.66
N CYS A 689 -2.96 -11.58 39.60
CA CYS A 689 -2.88 -12.15 38.25
C CYS A 689 -1.76 -11.58 37.38
N LEU A 690 -1.20 -10.41 37.70
CA LEU A 690 -0.27 -9.68 36.80
C LEU A 690 0.94 -10.50 36.37
N GLY A 691 1.58 -11.22 37.30
CA GLY A 691 2.72 -12.08 36.99
C GLY A 691 2.38 -13.24 36.06
N VAL A 692 1.18 -13.83 36.22
CA VAL A 692 0.67 -14.92 35.37
C VAL A 692 0.39 -14.41 33.96
N VAL A 693 -0.32 -13.28 33.84
CA VAL A 693 -0.63 -12.67 32.54
C VAL A 693 0.64 -12.35 31.75
N VAL A 694 1.62 -11.70 32.39
CA VAL A 694 2.89 -11.37 31.76
C VAL A 694 3.61 -12.65 31.28
N ALA A 695 3.62 -13.69 32.11
CA ALA A 695 4.22 -14.96 31.74
C ALA A 695 3.53 -15.64 30.56
N GLU A 696 2.19 -15.66 30.52
CA GLU A 696 1.42 -16.24 29.43
C GLU A 696 1.70 -15.56 28.08
N LEU A 697 1.80 -14.23 28.06
CA LEU A 697 2.14 -13.47 26.86
C LEU A 697 3.53 -13.85 26.34
N ILE A 698 4.53 -13.91 27.22
CA ILE A 698 5.90 -14.28 26.86
C ILE A 698 5.96 -15.72 26.37
N CYS A 699 5.29 -16.66 27.05
CA CYS A 699 5.20 -18.04 26.62
C CYS A 699 4.56 -18.16 25.23
N ALA A 700 3.50 -17.41 24.94
CA ALA A 700 2.85 -17.42 23.63
C ALA A 700 3.77 -16.87 22.52
N ILE A 701 4.53 -15.81 22.79
CA ILE A 701 5.57 -15.30 21.87
C ILE A 701 6.62 -16.39 21.59
N ARG A 702 7.15 -17.05 22.62
CA ARG A 702 8.15 -18.14 22.48
C ARG A 702 7.59 -19.35 21.73
N ARG A 703 6.30 -19.64 21.86
CA ARG A 703 5.64 -20.71 21.11
C ARG A 703 5.44 -20.37 19.64
N GLY A 704 5.53 -19.09 19.26
CA GLY A 704 5.32 -18.63 17.91
C GLY A 704 3.85 -18.33 17.59
N ASP A 705 3.07 -17.98 18.62
CA ASP A 705 1.64 -17.70 18.50
C ASP A 705 1.42 -16.24 18.09
N PHE A 706 1.29 -15.92 16.80
CA PHE A 706 1.01 -14.55 16.34
C PHE A 706 -0.31 -14.45 15.57
N PRO A 707 -1.45 -14.88 16.16
CA PRO A 707 -2.72 -14.91 15.45
C PRO A 707 -3.09 -13.54 14.88
N VAL A 708 -3.59 -13.54 13.65
CA VAL A 708 -4.16 -12.36 13.00
C VAL A 708 -5.49 -12.03 13.67
N CYS A 709 -5.41 -11.26 14.74
CA CYS A 709 -6.58 -10.84 15.50
C CYS A 709 -6.32 -9.50 16.21
N SER A 710 -7.40 -8.77 16.48
CA SER A 710 -7.38 -7.45 17.14
C SER A 710 -8.74 -7.18 17.76
N ALA A 711 -8.75 -6.76 19.03
CA ALA A 711 -9.96 -6.34 19.74
C ALA A 711 -10.53 -5.02 19.20
N ASP A 712 -9.69 -4.18 18.59
CA ASP A 712 -10.14 -2.95 17.92
C ASP A 712 -10.78 -3.27 16.56
N GLU A 713 -12.10 -3.08 16.45
CA GLU A 713 -12.86 -3.24 15.20
C GLU A 713 -12.36 -2.34 14.07
N ARG A 714 -11.79 -1.18 14.39
CA ARG A 714 -11.30 -0.18 13.42
C ARG A 714 -9.79 -0.28 13.20
N CYS A 715 -9.16 -1.38 13.62
CA CYS A 715 -7.71 -1.53 13.56
C CYS A 715 -7.11 -1.37 12.16
N THR A 716 -7.88 -1.61 11.08
CA THR A 716 -7.42 -1.45 9.70
C THR A 716 -7.31 0.02 9.26
N GLY A 717 -7.95 0.96 9.95
CA GLY A 717 -8.09 2.34 9.48
C GLY A 717 -6.77 3.12 9.40
N ARG A 718 -5.81 2.83 10.29
CA ARG A 718 -4.48 3.49 10.35
C ARG A 718 -3.34 2.49 10.53
N CYS A 719 -3.57 1.20 10.29
CA CYS A 719 -2.53 0.20 10.43
C CYS A 719 -1.68 0.13 9.15
N PRO A 720 -0.34 0.33 9.25
CA PRO A 720 0.53 0.28 8.09
C PRO A 720 0.64 -1.13 7.47
N TYR A 721 0.25 -2.17 8.23
CA TYR A 721 0.23 -3.57 7.76
C TYR A 721 -1.14 -4.02 7.27
N SER A 722 -2.11 -3.11 7.10
CA SER A 722 -3.49 -3.44 6.72
C SER A 722 -3.60 -4.19 5.37
N THR A 723 -2.68 -3.94 4.44
CA THR A 723 -2.63 -4.59 3.12
C THR A 723 -2.10 -6.03 3.16
N VAL A 724 -1.33 -6.38 4.20
CA VAL A 724 -0.77 -7.73 4.40
C VAL A 724 -1.63 -8.53 5.40
N CYS A 725 -2.22 -7.83 6.36
CA CYS A 725 -3.10 -8.38 7.37
C CYS A 725 -4.43 -8.86 6.76
N ARG A 726 -4.84 -10.10 7.06
CA ARG A 726 -6.10 -10.69 6.56
C ARG A 726 -7.23 -10.68 7.58
N ILE A 727 -7.22 -9.73 8.52
CA ILE A 727 -8.17 -9.71 9.64
C ILE A 727 -9.64 -9.66 9.18
N ASN A 728 -9.96 -8.99 8.07
CA ASN A 728 -11.33 -8.93 7.56
C ASN A 728 -11.87 -10.31 7.15
N HIS A 729 -11.01 -11.16 6.56
CA HIS A 729 -11.39 -12.52 6.22
C HIS A 729 -11.64 -13.35 7.49
N LEU A 730 -10.81 -13.19 8.52
CA LEU A 730 -10.98 -13.94 9.77
C LEU A 730 -12.20 -13.49 10.56
N ARG A 731 -12.52 -12.20 10.53
CA ARG A 731 -13.76 -11.66 11.09
C ARG A 731 -15.01 -12.23 10.40
N SER A 732 -14.97 -12.41 9.07
CA SER A 732 -16.08 -13.09 8.36
C SER A 732 -16.25 -14.58 8.71
N LEU A 733 -15.24 -15.18 9.34
CA LEU A 733 -15.28 -16.55 9.85
C LEU A 733 -15.61 -16.62 11.36
N GLU A 734 -15.84 -15.47 12.00
CA GLU A 734 -16.15 -15.34 13.44
C GLU A 734 -15.06 -15.93 14.36
N LYS A 735 -13.81 -15.98 13.88
CA LYS A 735 -12.66 -16.46 14.67
C LYS A 735 -12.29 -15.47 15.79
N THR A 736 -12.14 -15.97 17.01
CA THR A 736 -11.80 -15.17 18.20
C THR A 736 -10.34 -15.38 18.64
N CYS A 737 -9.68 -14.35 19.20
CA CYS A 737 -8.28 -14.43 19.69
C CYS A 737 -8.11 -15.40 20.87
N ARG A 738 -9.19 -15.62 21.64
CA ARG A 738 -9.24 -16.55 22.76
C ARG A 738 -10.30 -17.60 22.45
N PRO A 739 -10.01 -18.91 22.57
CA PRO A 739 -11.08 -19.87 22.64
C PRO A 739 -11.96 -19.49 23.83
N SER A 740 -13.29 -19.51 23.64
CA SER A 740 -14.21 -19.38 24.76
C SER A 740 -13.84 -20.40 25.83
N ASP A 741 -13.72 -19.99 27.10
CA ASP A 741 -13.44 -20.87 28.25
C ASP A 741 -14.54 -21.92 28.52
N ASN A 742 -15.37 -22.26 27.52
CA ASN A 742 -16.33 -23.35 27.53
C ASN A 742 -15.76 -24.54 26.73
N GLU A 743 -14.69 -25.17 27.23
CA GLU A 743 -14.40 -26.60 27.03
C GLU A 743 -13.30 -27.12 27.97
#